data_AF-A0A1I0LWJ4-F1
#
_entry.id   AF-A0A1I0LWJ4-F1
#
_cell.length_a   1.000
_cell.length_b   1.000
_cell.length_c   1.000
_cell.angle_alpha   90.00
_cell.angle_beta   90.00
_cell.angle_gamma   90.00
#
_symmetry.space_group_name_H-M   'P 1'
#
loop_
_entity.id
_entity.type
_entity.pdbx_description
1 polymer ?
#
loop_
_entity_poly.entity_id
_entity_poly.type
_entity_poly.pdbx_seq_one_letter_code
_entity_poly.pdbx_strand_id
1 'polypeptide(L)'
;MKAIFLRIIEADDKAMALRDSIAVDVPDTRFEVETDDFAAIPRSPFAYWVSEDILTLFRSLSALREVATATVGLQSSDDFRFVALWWETPGSSGHVPFAKGGHFSPYYADVYLTVDWTDDGQEIKAFAETTPGTKHWSRNIRSAEHYFRPGLTWPRRTNGLSFRAMPAGSIFADKGPAMFVVGDEPDELLALCAIANSAPFGGLVALQLARTELAQSYEVGLIQQTPIPQLDDSARTSLVGLTRSAWALKRSLDMRTETSHAFVTPALLQLGGARLADRASAWANQLASVENELAKIRREIDEICFALYDIDGKDRRRIEEGFGAAANEASELDADESDYVPEEVEAAPLVAAMLSWSVGAVFGRFDVRLATGVRQLPTEPEPFDPLPLCSPGMLTMRDGQPVDAPPPDYPVEIPRDGILVDDVGHDRDLAAGSRRVLETVFGEDCDAVWREAAELVDAQGRDLRDWFTQSFFEYHIKRYSKSRRKAPIYWQLATPSSSYSVWLYYPRITKDTLYRVLNDYVTPKLKHEERRLIGLIQEASSNPSGDQHREIVAQESFVEELRRFQDEVARLAPLWNPNLNDGVIINFAPLWRLIPQHRTWQKECAGSWGKLRQGNYDWAHIAMHLWPERVVPKCAVDRSLAVAHGLEDVFWYEDRDRKWQPRHVEQATVEMLVKERTSAAVKDALKSLLEAPAPGIGKASKRKASRGTGARRGQVASRTSSASNRTALRSETGLAPDADLLSKVKEVIAANGEGASKADVIKATGITSGQWSIVIKVLLADGSVTQIGERRGARYHLAGGTT
;
A
#
# COMPACT_ATOMS: atom_id res chain seq x y z
N MET A 1 14.87 37.94 35.14
CA MET A 1 15.99 38.73 34.57
C MET A 1 15.56 39.11 33.18
N LYS A 2 15.59 40.38 32.80
CA LYS A 2 15.21 40.76 31.43
C LYS A 2 16.34 40.46 30.45
N ALA A 3 15.99 39.75 29.39
CA ALA A 3 16.86 39.45 28.27
C ALA A 3 16.30 40.07 26.99
N ILE A 4 17.19 40.59 26.15
CA ILE A 4 16.84 41.15 24.85
C ILE A 4 17.16 40.11 23.78
N PHE A 5 16.17 39.76 22.98
CA PHE A 5 16.29 38.89 21.82
C PHE A 5 16.12 39.71 20.55
N LEU A 6 16.99 39.46 19.57
CA LEU A 6 16.96 40.11 18.27
C LEU A 6 16.69 39.06 17.18
N ARG A 7 15.55 39.18 16.49
CA ARG A 7 15.11 38.27 15.43
C ARG A 7 15.47 38.85 14.07
N ILE A 8 16.54 38.35 13.47
CA ILE A 8 17.04 38.74 12.15
C ILE A 8 17.12 37.56 11.16
N ILE A 9 16.27 36.55 11.36
CA ILE A 9 16.33 35.29 10.61
C ILE A 9 15.96 35.52 9.14
N GLU A 10 14.99 36.39 8.87
CA GLU A 10 14.42 36.68 7.56
C GLU A 10 15.09 37.87 6.84
N ALA A 11 16.08 38.51 7.48
CA ALA A 11 16.78 39.63 6.87
C ALA A 11 17.79 39.14 5.81
N ASP A 12 17.70 39.72 4.60
CA ASP A 12 18.68 39.50 3.52
C ASP A 12 20.08 39.97 3.93
N ASP A 13 20.17 41.20 4.47
CA ASP A 13 21.39 41.74 5.08
C ASP A 13 21.28 41.71 6.61
N LYS A 14 21.70 40.57 7.18
CA LYS A 14 21.70 40.34 8.63
C LYS A 14 22.60 41.32 9.40
N ALA A 15 23.67 41.83 8.78
CA ALA A 15 24.61 42.72 9.45
C ALA A 15 24.00 44.12 9.63
N MET A 16 23.34 44.63 8.59
CA MET A 16 22.58 45.89 8.68
C MET A 16 21.39 45.75 9.63
N ALA A 17 20.58 44.68 9.47
CA ALA A 17 19.41 44.45 10.32
C ALA A 17 19.78 44.31 11.81
N LEU A 18 20.91 43.68 12.14
CA LEU A 18 21.40 43.60 13.52
C LEU A 18 21.77 44.98 14.06
N ARG A 19 22.50 45.79 13.29
CA ARG A 19 22.88 47.15 13.71
C ARG A 19 21.66 48.02 13.95
N ASP A 20 20.68 47.97 13.05
CA ASP A 20 19.46 48.76 13.14
C ASP A 20 18.62 48.33 14.35
N SER A 21 18.49 47.03 14.62
CA SER A 21 17.72 46.50 15.77
C SER A 21 18.38 46.78 17.12
N ILE A 22 19.70 47.03 17.15
CA ILE A 22 20.41 47.49 18.35
C ILE A 22 20.20 49.00 18.55
N ALA A 23 20.27 49.77 17.47
CA ALA A 23 20.27 51.23 17.50
C ALA A 23 18.86 51.85 17.64
N VAL A 24 17.85 51.20 17.07
CA VAL A 24 16.46 51.65 17.02
C VAL A 24 15.56 50.50 17.48
N ASP A 25 14.51 50.82 18.23
CA ASP A 25 13.48 49.85 18.58
C ASP A 25 12.60 49.59 17.35
N VAL A 26 13.00 48.62 16.55
CA VAL A 26 12.29 48.21 15.33
C VAL A 26 11.25 47.14 15.73
N PRO A 27 9.95 47.38 15.51
CA PRO A 27 8.90 46.41 15.80
C PRO A 27 9.16 45.07 15.10
N ASP A 28 8.84 43.97 15.79
CA ASP A 28 8.98 42.59 15.32
C ASP A 28 10.43 42.09 15.11
N THR A 29 11.48 42.90 15.35
CA THR A 29 12.88 42.45 15.34
C THR A 29 13.55 42.48 16.71
N ARG A 30 13.05 43.26 17.67
CA ARG A 30 13.55 43.34 19.05
C ARG A 30 12.49 42.93 20.05
N PHE A 31 12.86 42.06 20.98
CA PHE A 31 11.97 41.52 22.02
C PHE A 31 12.67 41.59 23.38
N GLU A 32 12.00 42.15 24.37
CA GLU A 32 12.48 42.18 25.75
C GLU A 32 11.57 41.28 26.60
N VAL A 33 12.15 40.22 27.17
CA VAL A 33 11.39 39.14 27.83
C VAL A 33 12.02 38.81 29.18
N GLU A 34 11.22 38.49 30.19
CA GLU A 34 11.74 37.93 31.44
C GLU A 34 12.14 36.47 31.22
N THR A 35 13.37 36.11 31.58
CA THR A 35 13.88 34.73 31.40
C THR A 35 13.02 33.66 32.06
N ASP A 36 12.31 34.01 33.13
CA ASP A 36 11.48 33.08 33.89
C ASP A 36 10.19 32.74 33.13
N ASP A 37 9.77 33.56 32.16
CA ASP A 37 8.58 33.31 31.34
C ASP A 37 8.76 32.11 30.41
N PHE A 38 10.00 31.77 30.03
CA PHE A 38 10.26 30.55 29.25
C PHE A 38 9.86 29.28 30.00
N ALA A 39 9.80 29.29 31.33
CA ALA A 39 9.32 28.15 32.11
C ALA A 39 7.81 27.90 31.95
N ALA A 40 7.05 28.86 31.42
CA ALA A 40 5.61 28.72 31.22
C ALA A 40 5.26 27.67 30.16
N ILE A 41 6.02 27.62 29.07
CA ILE A 41 5.82 26.63 28.01
C ILE A 41 6.59 25.35 28.36
N PRO A 42 5.95 24.17 28.34
CA PRO A 42 6.63 22.90 28.60
C PRO A 42 7.88 22.73 27.73
N ARG A 43 8.94 22.15 28.32
CA ARG A 43 10.29 22.02 27.74
C ARG A 43 11.07 23.33 27.58
N SER A 44 10.49 24.45 28.02
CA SER A 44 11.09 25.79 28.09
C SER A 44 11.75 26.28 26.79
N PRO A 45 11.00 26.33 25.66
CA PRO A 45 11.46 26.94 24.43
C PRO A 45 11.79 28.42 24.64
N PHE A 46 12.80 28.93 23.92
CA PHE A 46 13.07 30.38 23.87
C PHE A 46 12.10 31.09 22.91
N ALA A 47 10.82 31.02 23.21
CA ALA A 47 9.72 31.57 22.41
C ALA A 47 9.52 33.07 22.68
N TYR A 48 10.58 33.86 22.53
CA TYR A 48 10.61 35.28 22.91
C TYR A 48 9.66 36.20 22.10
N TRP A 49 9.11 35.70 20.99
CA TRP A 49 8.19 36.44 20.12
C TRP A 49 6.72 36.24 20.49
N VAL A 50 6.44 35.34 21.44
CA VAL A 50 5.09 34.99 21.89
C VAL A 50 4.56 36.09 22.83
N SER A 51 3.27 36.40 22.70
CA SER A 51 2.60 37.39 23.56
C SER A 51 2.36 36.83 24.97
N GLU A 52 2.15 37.73 25.94
CA GLU A 52 1.79 37.33 27.31
C GLU A 52 0.44 36.61 27.37
N ASP A 53 -0.48 36.93 26.47
CA ASP A 53 -1.80 36.29 26.39
C ASP A 53 -1.66 34.80 26.06
N ILE A 54 -0.82 34.46 25.06
CA ILE A 54 -0.53 33.06 24.71
C ILE A 54 0.23 32.35 25.84
N LEU A 55 1.18 33.01 26.52
CA LEU A 55 1.88 32.43 27.67
C LEU A 55 0.90 32.15 28.83
N THR A 56 -0.10 33.00 29.03
CA THR A 56 -1.13 32.84 30.04
C THR A 56 -1.98 31.59 29.78
N LEU A 57 -2.20 31.20 28.52
CA LEU A 57 -2.92 29.95 28.20
C LEU A 57 -2.21 28.72 28.79
N PHE A 58 -0.88 28.64 28.72
CA PHE A 58 -0.11 27.52 29.30
C PHE A 58 -0.12 27.51 30.83
N ARG A 59 -0.41 28.65 31.47
CA ARG A 59 -0.46 28.78 32.93
C ARG A 59 -1.87 28.58 33.50
N SER A 60 -2.90 28.98 32.76
CA SER A 60 -4.28 29.09 33.24
C SER A 60 -5.21 27.97 32.80
N LEU A 61 -5.00 27.42 31.59
CA LEU A 61 -5.78 26.31 31.09
C LEU A 61 -5.20 24.98 31.55
N SER A 62 -6.08 23.99 31.71
CA SER A 62 -5.68 22.61 31.98
C SER A 62 -4.87 22.04 30.82
N ALA A 63 -3.91 21.17 31.14
CA ALA A 63 -3.24 20.38 30.12
C ALA A 63 -4.15 19.24 29.62
N LEU A 64 -4.02 18.86 28.35
CA LEU A 64 -4.84 17.80 27.74
C LEU A 64 -4.87 16.49 28.55
N ARG A 65 -3.75 16.12 29.19
CA ARG A 65 -3.66 14.92 30.05
C ARG A 65 -4.64 14.90 31.24
N GLU A 66 -5.21 16.04 31.60
CA GLU A 66 -6.19 16.15 32.70
C GLU A 66 -7.59 15.74 32.25
N VAL A 67 -7.87 15.80 30.94
CA VAL A 67 -9.20 15.47 30.36
C VAL A 67 -9.18 14.22 29.48
N ALA A 68 -8.01 13.80 28.99
CA ALA A 68 -7.86 12.64 28.14
C ALA A 68 -6.57 11.86 28.43
N THR A 69 -6.63 10.54 28.27
CA THR A 69 -5.46 9.64 28.37
C THR A 69 -4.91 9.36 26.99
N ALA A 70 -3.78 9.98 26.64
CA ALA A 70 -3.02 9.66 25.44
C ALA A 70 -1.88 8.68 25.76
N THR A 71 -1.66 7.64 24.93
CA THR A 71 -0.64 6.61 25.17
C THR A 71 -0.16 5.94 23.88
N VAL A 72 0.99 5.25 23.95
CA VAL A 72 1.53 4.40 22.87
C VAL A 72 1.08 2.95 23.06
N GLY A 73 0.84 2.26 21.96
CA GLY A 73 0.33 0.89 21.96
C GLY A 73 1.37 -0.15 21.61
N LEU A 74 0.94 -1.12 20.79
CA LEU A 74 1.69 -2.31 20.39
C LEU A 74 2.87 -1.97 19.48
N GLN A 75 4.05 -2.51 19.83
CA GLN A 75 5.19 -2.61 18.94
C GLN A 75 5.34 -4.08 18.51
N SER A 76 4.89 -4.39 17.28
CA SER A 76 4.88 -5.76 16.74
C SER A 76 6.27 -6.39 16.61
N SER A 77 7.30 -5.57 16.37
CA SER A 77 8.70 -5.96 16.13
C SER A 77 8.94 -6.84 14.89
N ASP A 78 7.91 -7.48 14.32
CA ASP A 78 7.91 -8.17 13.03
C ASP A 78 6.55 -8.00 12.32
N ASP A 79 6.39 -6.88 11.61
CA ASP A 79 5.16 -6.61 10.85
C ASP A 79 4.89 -7.64 9.74
N PHE A 80 5.94 -8.26 9.18
CA PHE A 80 5.77 -9.20 8.07
C PHE A 80 5.01 -10.46 8.53
N ARG A 81 5.29 -10.91 9.75
CA ARG A 81 4.64 -12.06 10.40
C ARG A 81 3.27 -11.71 10.97
N PHE A 82 3.17 -10.65 11.78
CA PHE A 82 1.98 -10.43 12.62
C PHE A 82 0.95 -9.45 12.05
N VAL A 83 1.32 -8.65 11.04
CA VAL A 83 0.44 -7.63 10.47
C VAL A 83 0.02 -8.01 9.06
N ALA A 84 -1.30 -7.97 8.82
CA ALA A 84 -1.90 -8.27 7.52
C ALA A 84 -2.83 -7.14 7.07
N LEU A 85 -3.15 -7.10 5.79
CA LEU A 85 -4.25 -6.28 5.28
C LEU A 85 -5.57 -6.99 5.53
N TRP A 86 -6.65 -6.26 5.83
CA TRP A 86 -7.92 -6.88 6.25
C TRP A 86 -8.53 -7.84 5.22
N TRP A 87 -8.20 -7.68 3.94
CA TRP A 87 -8.63 -8.59 2.87
C TRP A 87 -7.76 -9.86 2.72
N GLU A 88 -6.65 -9.98 3.45
CA GLU A 88 -5.79 -11.18 3.43
C GLU A 88 -6.30 -12.31 4.31
N THR A 89 -7.05 -11.98 5.36
CA THR A 89 -7.55 -12.94 6.34
C THR A 89 -9.07 -12.82 6.49
N PRO A 90 -9.83 -12.94 5.37
CA PRO A 90 -11.27 -12.75 5.39
C PRO A 90 -11.93 -13.77 6.33
N GLY A 91 -12.69 -13.27 7.31
CA GLY A 91 -13.39 -14.11 8.29
C GLY A 91 -12.51 -14.70 9.39
N SER A 92 -11.24 -14.30 9.51
CA SER A 92 -10.39 -14.71 10.64
C SER A 92 -10.84 -14.04 11.93
N SER A 93 -11.16 -14.83 12.96
CA SER A 93 -11.53 -14.32 14.29
C SER A 93 -10.32 -13.86 15.11
N GLY A 94 -9.10 -14.23 14.69
CA GLY A 94 -7.86 -13.89 15.39
C GLY A 94 -7.26 -12.55 14.97
N HIS A 95 -7.54 -12.10 13.74
CA HIS A 95 -7.06 -10.83 13.23
C HIS A 95 -7.99 -9.69 13.62
N VAL A 96 -7.44 -8.69 14.30
CA VAL A 96 -8.21 -7.51 14.76
C VAL A 96 -7.68 -6.23 14.11
N PRO A 97 -8.52 -5.20 13.87
CA PRO A 97 -8.08 -3.94 13.28
C PRO A 97 -6.88 -3.32 14.02
N PHE A 98 -5.91 -2.81 13.26
CA PHE A 98 -4.64 -2.31 13.78
C PHE A 98 -4.33 -0.89 13.32
N ALA A 99 -4.55 0.09 14.20
CA ALA A 99 -4.32 1.51 13.93
C ALA A 99 -2.82 1.87 14.05
N LYS A 100 -2.15 2.05 12.91
CA LYS A 100 -0.70 2.34 12.83
C LYS A 100 -0.35 3.79 12.46
N GLY A 101 -1.26 4.74 12.65
CA GLY A 101 -0.97 6.16 12.43
C GLY A 101 -1.13 6.63 10.98
N GLY A 102 -0.79 5.79 9.99
CA GLY A 102 -1.13 6.04 8.58
C GLY A 102 -0.67 7.39 8.02
N HIS A 103 -1.29 7.83 6.93
CA HIS A 103 -1.00 9.12 6.31
C HIS A 103 -1.78 10.27 6.98
N PHE A 104 -1.42 11.51 6.63
CA PHE A 104 -2.15 12.71 7.04
C PHE A 104 -3.60 12.66 6.55
N SER A 105 -4.56 12.54 7.48
CA SER A 105 -5.99 12.51 7.19
C SER A 105 -6.79 12.86 8.46
N PRO A 106 -7.06 14.16 8.71
CA PRO A 106 -7.88 14.61 9.83
C PRO A 106 -9.29 14.00 9.80
N TYR A 107 -9.90 13.85 10.97
CA TYR A 107 -11.28 13.37 11.22
C TYR A 107 -11.51 11.88 10.91
N TYR A 108 -11.14 11.42 9.72
CA TYR A 108 -11.37 10.04 9.25
C TYR A 108 -10.15 9.49 8.51
N ALA A 109 -9.82 8.22 8.77
CA ALA A 109 -9.04 7.38 7.87
C ALA A 109 -9.41 5.91 8.10
N ASP A 110 -9.50 5.13 7.02
CA ASP A 110 -9.73 3.69 7.10
C ASP A 110 -8.56 2.98 7.82
N VAL A 111 -8.89 2.04 8.73
CA VAL A 111 -7.91 1.17 9.40
C VAL A 111 -7.78 -0.12 8.60
N TYR A 112 -6.98 -0.07 7.53
CA TYR A 112 -6.84 -1.17 6.57
C TYR A 112 -5.90 -2.30 7.03
N LEU A 113 -5.17 -2.12 8.13
CA LEU A 113 -4.29 -3.13 8.71
C LEU A 113 -5.02 -3.91 9.81
N THR A 114 -4.62 -5.16 9.97
CA THR A 114 -5.00 -6.03 11.08
C THR A 114 -3.74 -6.59 11.73
N VAL A 115 -3.84 -6.95 13.00
CA VAL A 115 -2.79 -7.67 13.73
C VAL A 115 -3.34 -9.00 14.22
N ASP A 116 -2.53 -10.06 14.13
CA ASP A 116 -2.87 -11.33 14.74
C ASP A 116 -2.86 -11.20 16.28
N TRP A 117 -4.04 -11.28 16.86
CA TRP A 117 -4.28 -11.25 18.30
C TRP A 117 -4.98 -12.52 18.78
N THR A 118 -4.78 -13.65 18.07
CA THR A 118 -5.31 -14.95 18.44
C THR A 118 -4.88 -15.32 19.87
N ASP A 119 -5.82 -15.88 20.64
CA ASP A 119 -5.61 -16.31 22.02
C ASP A 119 -4.96 -15.22 22.91
N ASP A 120 -5.51 -14.00 22.82
CA ASP A 120 -5.00 -12.80 23.51
C ASP A 120 -3.52 -12.49 23.13
N GLY A 121 -3.19 -12.65 21.85
CA GLY A 121 -1.86 -12.38 21.32
C GLY A 121 -0.77 -13.31 21.88
N GLN A 122 -1.09 -14.57 22.15
CA GLN A 122 -0.15 -15.53 22.74
C GLN A 122 1.13 -15.67 21.90
N GLU A 123 1.00 -15.76 20.57
CA GLU A 123 2.14 -15.93 19.66
C GLU A 123 3.05 -14.70 19.64
N ILE A 124 2.47 -13.49 19.56
CA ILE A 124 3.22 -12.23 19.51
C ILE A 124 3.83 -11.89 20.88
N LYS A 125 3.18 -12.28 22.00
CA LYS A 125 3.75 -12.21 23.35
C LYS A 125 4.97 -13.13 23.47
N ALA A 126 4.86 -14.39 23.02
CA ALA A 126 5.98 -15.33 23.01
C ALA A 126 7.13 -14.83 22.12
N PHE A 127 6.84 -14.19 20.99
CA PHE A 127 7.83 -13.58 20.13
C PHE A 127 8.53 -12.38 20.77
N ALA A 128 7.79 -11.50 21.45
CA ALA A 128 8.37 -10.34 22.12
C ALA A 128 9.40 -10.75 23.19
N GLU A 129 9.25 -11.93 23.81
CA GLU A 129 10.20 -12.48 24.78
C GLU A 129 11.51 -12.98 24.14
N THR A 130 11.53 -13.29 22.84
CA THR A 130 12.76 -13.66 22.12
C THR A 130 13.55 -12.44 21.64
N THR A 131 12.95 -11.24 21.71
CA THR A 131 13.58 -10.00 21.24
C THR A 131 14.76 -9.60 22.15
N PRO A 132 15.96 -9.31 21.61
CA PRO A 132 17.12 -8.95 22.41
C PRO A 132 16.87 -7.77 23.36
N GLY A 133 17.17 -7.95 24.65
CA GLY A 133 16.99 -6.93 25.69
C GLY A 133 15.59 -6.89 26.33
N THR A 134 14.64 -7.67 25.81
CA THR A 134 13.32 -7.84 26.40
C THR A 134 13.32 -9.05 27.33
N LYS A 135 12.91 -8.86 28.59
CA LYS A 135 12.77 -9.94 29.58
C LYS A 135 11.31 -10.38 29.77
N HIS A 136 10.38 -9.60 29.23
CA HIS A 136 8.94 -9.78 29.39
C HIS A 136 8.23 -9.03 28.25
N TRP A 137 7.20 -9.65 27.68
CA TRP A 137 6.47 -9.16 26.52
C TRP A 137 5.91 -7.72 26.67
N SER A 138 5.60 -7.31 27.91
CA SER A 138 5.00 -6.00 28.21
C SER A 138 5.88 -4.78 27.90
N ARG A 139 7.17 -4.98 27.56
CA ARG A 139 8.00 -3.88 27.03
C ARG A 139 7.57 -3.40 25.65
N ASN A 140 7.13 -4.33 24.82
CA ASN A 140 6.74 -4.12 23.43
C ASN A 140 5.22 -4.00 23.29
N ILE A 141 4.47 -4.73 24.10
CA ILE A 141 3.01 -4.68 24.15
C ILE A 141 2.61 -3.80 25.33
N ARG A 142 2.37 -2.51 25.05
CA ARG A 142 2.02 -1.50 26.07
C ARG A 142 0.56 -1.15 26.00
N SER A 143 0.03 -0.66 27.11
CA SER A 143 -1.30 -0.08 27.20
C SER A 143 -2.40 -1.06 26.76
N ALA A 144 -2.21 -2.37 27.02
CA ALA A 144 -3.13 -3.42 26.60
C ALA A 144 -4.52 -3.27 27.25
N GLU A 145 -4.59 -2.62 28.43
CA GLU A 145 -5.82 -2.20 29.10
C GLU A 145 -6.67 -1.21 28.28
N HIS A 146 -6.10 -0.59 27.25
CA HIS A 146 -6.80 0.31 26.35
C HIS A 146 -7.15 -0.32 24.99
N TYR A 147 -6.77 -1.57 24.74
CA TYR A 147 -7.09 -2.23 23.47
C TYR A 147 -8.60 -2.41 23.33
N PHE A 148 -9.08 -2.38 22.08
CA PHE A 148 -10.49 -2.52 21.68
C PHE A 148 -11.41 -1.35 22.07
N ARG A 149 -10.93 -0.36 22.83
CA ARG A 149 -11.70 0.85 23.13
C ARG A 149 -11.75 1.79 21.91
N PRO A 150 -12.87 2.48 21.67
CA PRO A 150 -12.89 3.58 20.73
C PRO A 150 -12.02 4.73 21.25
N GLY A 151 -11.51 5.56 20.34
CA GLY A 151 -10.69 6.70 20.74
C GLY A 151 -10.29 7.57 19.56
N LEU A 152 -9.27 8.41 19.75
CA LEU A 152 -8.64 9.17 18.67
C LEU A 152 -7.25 8.62 18.41
N THR A 153 -6.85 8.52 17.15
CA THR A 153 -5.49 8.17 16.75
C THR A 153 -4.91 9.25 15.83
N TRP A 154 -3.59 9.35 15.78
CA TRP A 154 -2.89 10.26 14.88
C TRP A 154 -1.57 9.62 14.40
N PRO A 155 -1.03 10.05 13.24
CA PRO A 155 0.30 9.64 12.85
C PRO A 155 1.33 10.31 13.76
N ARG A 156 2.21 9.51 14.40
CA ARG A 156 3.30 10.08 15.21
C ARG A 156 4.23 10.93 14.36
N ARG A 157 4.41 10.61 13.07
CA ARG A 157 5.26 11.34 12.13
C ARG A 157 4.50 11.72 10.87
N THR A 158 4.23 13.02 10.66
CA THR A 158 3.48 13.48 9.46
C THR A 158 3.56 15.00 9.25
N ASN A 159 3.20 15.47 8.06
CA ASN A 159 3.14 16.89 7.71
C ASN A 159 1.91 17.60 8.33
N GLY A 160 1.87 17.78 9.65
CA GLY A 160 0.79 18.48 10.35
C GLY A 160 -0.01 17.60 11.31
N LEU A 161 -0.71 18.21 12.26
CA LEU A 161 -1.61 17.47 13.15
C LEU A 161 -2.77 16.85 12.36
N SER A 162 -3.06 15.58 12.65
CA SER A 162 -4.07 14.81 11.94
C SER A 162 -4.70 13.80 12.90
N PHE A 163 -5.50 14.30 13.84
CA PHE A 163 -6.31 13.45 14.71
C PHE A 163 -7.55 12.96 13.97
N ARG A 164 -7.93 11.72 14.23
CA ARG A 164 -9.08 11.08 13.57
C ARG A 164 -9.68 10.02 14.48
N ALA A 165 -10.92 9.65 14.18
CA ALA A 165 -11.61 8.59 14.90
C ALA A 165 -10.85 7.25 14.76
N MET A 166 -10.69 6.56 15.88
CA MET A 166 -10.24 5.18 15.98
C MET A 166 -11.46 4.31 16.34
N PRO A 167 -11.92 3.44 15.44
CA PRO A 167 -13.05 2.54 15.68
C PRO A 167 -12.85 1.65 16.91
N ALA A 168 -13.93 1.35 17.62
CA ALA A 168 -13.95 0.31 18.64
C ALA A 168 -13.53 -1.06 18.04
N GLY A 169 -13.01 -1.95 18.89
CA GLY A 169 -12.46 -3.23 18.44
C GLY A 169 -11.05 -3.16 17.84
N SER A 170 -10.42 -1.98 17.82
CA SER A 170 -9.07 -1.80 17.28
C SER A 170 -7.97 -1.95 18.36
N ILE A 171 -6.80 -2.47 17.94
CA ILE A 171 -5.52 -2.30 18.64
C ILE A 171 -4.76 -1.14 17.97
N PHE A 172 -3.98 -0.38 18.73
CA PHE A 172 -3.20 0.75 18.21
C PHE A 172 -1.70 0.53 18.38
N ALA A 173 -0.90 1.12 17.48
CA ALA A 173 0.54 0.90 17.41
C ALA A 173 1.34 2.00 18.15
N ASP A 174 2.66 1.81 18.26
CA ASP A 174 3.56 2.87 18.75
C ASP A 174 3.68 4.07 17.79
N LYS A 175 3.60 3.82 16.47
CA LYS A 175 3.61 4.85 15.41
C LYS A 175 2.23 5.50 15.17
N GLY A 176 1.18 4.86 15.69
CA GLY A 176 -0.18 5.35 15.71
C GLY A 176 -0.72 5.38 17.14
N PRO A 177 -0.18 6.26 18.01
CA PRO A 177 -0.68 6.38 19.37
C PRO A 177 -2.18 6.68 19.41
N ALA A 178 -2.78 6.44 20.57
CA ALA A 178 -4.20 6.63 20.78
C ALA A 178 -4.48 7.52 22.00
N MET A 179 -5.64 8.16 21.97
CA MET A 179 -6.15 9.04 23.01
C MET A 179 -7.59 8.65 23.35
N PHE A 180 -7.86 8.55 24.64
CA PHE A 180 -9.12 8.05 25.21
C PHE A 180 -9.69 9.06 26.20
N VAL A 181 -11.01 9.13 26.30
CA VAL A 181 -11.74 9.88 27.33
C VAL A 181 -12.30 8.94 28.38
N VAL A 182 -12.75 9.47 29.50
CA VAL A 182 -13.41 8.67 30.55
C VAL A 182 -14.80 8.29 30.04
N GLY A 183 -15.18 7.02 30.16
CA GLY A 183 -16.49 6.54 29.72
C GLY A 183 -16.64 6.30 28.21
N ASP A 184 -15.62 6.64 27.41
CA ASP A 184 -15.60 6.42 25.96
C ASP A 184 -16.75 7.14 25.20
N GLU A 185 -17.24 8.25 25.75
CA GLU A 185 -18.36 9.02 25.19
C GLU A 185 -18.04 9.59 23.79
N PRO A 186 -18.80 9.22 22.73
CA PRO A 186 -18.52 9.61 21.34
C PRO A 186 -18.47 11.12 21.13
N ASP A 187 -19.36 11.88 21.76
CA ASP A 187 -19.44 13.33 21.59
C ASP A 187 -18.24 14.04 22.25
N GLU A 188 -17.70 13.50 23.35
CA GLU A 188 -16.47 14.03 23.94
C GLU A 188 -15.26 13.77 23.02
N LEU A 189 -15.17 12.57 22.44
CA LEU A 189 -14.13 12.25 21.47
C LEU A 189 -14.23 13.12 20.20
N LEU A 190 -15.45 13.38 19.69
CA LEU A 190 -15.64 14.25 18.52
C LEU A 190 -15.27 15.71 18.83
N ALA A 191 -15.70 16.25 19.96
CA ALA A 191 -15.33 17.61 20.37
C ALA A 191 -13.81 17.75 20.52
N LEU A 192 -13.17 16.76 21.14
CA LEU A 192 -11.72 16.74 21.29
C LEU A 192 -11.00 16.58 19.94
N CYS A 193 -11.54 15.78 19.01
CA CYS A 193 -11.02 15.67 17.66
C CYS A 193 -11.09 16.99 16.89
N ALA A 194 -12.15 17.76 17.08
CA ALA A 194 -12.29 19.11 16.51
C ALA A 194 -11.16 20.01 17.01
N ILE A 195 -11.01 20.14 18.34
CA ILE A 195 -10.00 21.00 18.96
C ILE A 195 -8.59 20.57 18.53
N ALA A 196 -8.29 19.26 18.57
CA ALA A 196 -6.96 18.75 18.27
C ALA A 196 -6.53 18.92 16.79
N ASN A 197 -7.49 19.14 15.88
CA ASN A 197 -7.23 19.47 14.48
C ASN A 197 -7.35 20.98 14.16
N SER A 198 -7.67 21.82 15.14
CA SER A 198 -7.83 23.26 14.97
C SER A 198 -6.48 23.99 14.85
N ALA A 199 -6.45 25.10 14.12
CA ALA A 199 -5.29 25.96 14.00
C ALA A 199 -4.76 26.48 15.35
N PRO A 200 -5.61 26.95 16.31
CA PRO A 200 -5.15 27.33 17.65
C PRO A 200 -4.37 26.23 18.38
N PHE A 201 -4.92 25.01 18.45
CA PHE A 201 -4.26 23.89 19.11
C PHE A 201 -2.95 23.51 18.39
N GLY A 202 -2.95 23.51 17.06
CA GLY A 202 -1.75 23.30 16.25
C GLY A 202 -0.66 24.33 16.53
N GLY A 203 -1.04 25.61 16.67
CA GLY A 203 -0.13 26.68 17.07
C GLY A 203 0.50 26.44 18.44
N LEU A 204 -0.29 26.05 19.44
CA LEU A 204 0.19 25.74 20.79
C LEU A 204 1.13 24.50 20.82
N VAL A 205 0.85 23.49 19.99
CA VAL A 205 1.78 22.35 19.81
C VAL A 205 3.09 22.80 19.17
N ALA A 206 3.03 23.65 18.14
CA ALA A 206 4.22 24.16 17.46
C ALA A 206 5.14 24.97 18.39
N LEU A 207 4.56 25.77 19.30
CA LEU A 207 5.32 26.56 20.27
C LEU A 207 6.17 25.69 21.22
N GLN A 208 5.63 24.56 21.69
CA GLN A 208 6.33 23.64 22.59
C GLN A 208 7.55 22.94 21.96
N LEU A 209 7.62 22.89 20.63
CA LEU A 209 8.69 22.19 19.92
C LEU A 209 9.98 23.03 19.78
N ALA A 210 9.95 24.34 20.03
CA ALA A 210 11.09 25.28 19.96
C ALA A 210 11.90 25.25 18.65
N ARG A 211 11.47 24.47 17.65
CA ARG A 211 12.14 24.20 16.38
C ARG A 211 11.11 24.32 15.30
N THR A 212 11.28 25.33 14.46
CA THR A 212 10.28 25.67 13.46
C THR A 212 10.20 24.69 12.30
N GLU A 213 11.19 23.83 11.99
CA GLU A 213 11.12 23.11 10.68
C GLU A 213 11.65 21.66 10.57
N LEU A 214 12.11 20.96 11.62
CA LEU A 214 12.89 19.71 11.38
C LEU A 214 12.56 18.46 12.22
N ALA A 215 11.48 18.43 13.01
CA ALA A 215 11.02 17.18 13.62
C ALA A 215 9.49 17.15 13.77
N GLN A 216 8.82 16.61 12.76
CA GLN A 216 7.38 16.37 12.72
C GLN A 216 6.96 15.16 13.58
N SER A 217 7.52 15.01 14.79
CA SER A 217 7.19 13.91 15.70
C SER A 217 6.20 14.38 16.76
N TYR A 218 4.92 14.07 16.56
CA TYR A 218 3.82 14.35 17.48
C TYR A 218 3.78 13.30 18.60
N GLU A 219 4.81 13.34 19.45
CA GLU A 219 4.96 12.43 20.59
C GLU A 219 3.81 12.58 21.60
N VAL A 220 3.42 11.48 22.24
CA VAL A 220 2.34 11.47 23.24
C VAL A 220 2.57 12.50 24.35
N GLY A 221 3.79 12.60 24.88
CA GLY A 221 4.10 13.55 25.96
C GLY A 221 3.99 15.02 25.56
N LEU A 222 4.19 15.34 24.27
CA LEU A 222 3.99 16.69 23.73
C LEU A 222 2.49 17.01 23.69
N ILE A 223 1.71 16.11 23.09
CA ILE A 223 0.25 16.26 22.95
C ILE A 223 -0.42 16.39 24.33
N GLN A 224 0.00 15.56 25.29
CA GLN A 224 -0.50 15.57 26.67
C GLN A 224 -0.31 16.90 27.42
N GLN A 225 0.70 17.68 27.05
CA GLN A 225 1.06 18.93 27.74
C GLN A 225 0.44 20.17 27.08
N THR A 226 -0.18 20.02 25.91
CA THR A 226 -0.85 21.13 25.23
C THR A 226 -2.08 21.58 26.03
N PRO A 227 -2.27 22.90 26.21
CA PRO A 227 -3.48 23.45 26.83
C PRO A 227 -4.76 23.03 26.11
N ILE A 228 -5.84 22.80 26.87
CA ILE A 228 -7.17 22.50 26.35
C ILE A 228 -8.18 23.54 26.88
N PRO A 229 -9.05 24.11 26.03
CA PRO A 229 -9.98 25.13 26.47
C PRO A 229 -11.17 24.46 27.17
N GLN A 230 -11.85 25.21 28.03
CA GLN A 230 -13.11 24.75 28.60
C GLN A 230 -14.21 24.86 27.54
N LEU A 231 -14.99 23.79 27.38
CA LEU A 231 -16.11 23.75 26.45
C LEU A 231 -17.42 24.06 27.17
N ASP A 232 -18.11 25.11 26.72
CA ASP A 232 -19.53 25.27 27.01
C ASP A 232 -20.40 24.32 26.14
N ASP A 233 -21.65 24.15 26.53
CA ASP A 233 -22.58 23.21 25.88
C ASP A 233 -22.86 23.56 24.40
N SER A 234 -22.85 24.85 24.06
CA SER A 234 -23.12 25.34 22.71
C SER A 234 -21.95 25.05 21.77
N ALA A 235 -20.73 25.37 22.21
CA ALA A 235 -19.49 25.09 21.51
C ALA A 235 -19.31 23.58 21.36
N ARG A 236 -19.56 22.79 22.42
CA ARG A 236 -19.51 21.33 22.37
C ARG A 236 -20.44 20.78 21.29
N THR A 237 -21.71 21.15 21.32
CA THR A 237 -22.71 20.67 20.34
C THR A 237 -22.31 21.01 18.91
N SER A 238 -21.81 22.24 18.69
CA SER A 238 -21.36 22.69 17.36
C SER A 238 -20.15 21.91 16.87
N LEU A 239 -19.10 21.77 17.69
CA LEU A 239 -17.89 21.03 17.34
C LEU A 239 -18.15 19.55 17.06
N VAL A 240 -19.06 18.92 17.82
CA VAL A 240 -19.50 17.53 17.59
C VAL A 240 -20.15 17.39 16.22
N GLY A 241 -21.14 18.24 15.92
CA GLY A 241 -21.85 18.22 14.64
C GLY A 241 -20.91 18.45 13.44
N LEU A 242 -20.02 19.43 13.54
CA LEU A 242 -19.01 19.73 12.53
C LEU A 242 -18.06 18.56 12.30
N THR A 243 -17.53 17.97 13.38
CA THR A 243 -16.58 16.84 13.28
C THR A 243 -17.25 15.59 12.71
N ARG A 244 -18.48 15.28 13.14
CA ARG A 244 -19.26 14.16 12.59
C ARG A 244 -19.51 14.35 11.09
N SER A 245 -19.82 15.57 10.68
CA SER A 245 -20.04 15.92 9.27
C SER A 245 -18.75 15.81 8.45
N ALA A 246 -17.61 16.28 8.98
CA ALA A 246 -16.30 16.13 8.35
C ALA A 246 -15.90 14.65 8.21
N TRP A 247 -16.17 13.83 9.23
CA TRP A 247 -15.93 12.40 9.19
C TRP A 247 -16.76 11.73 8.09
N ALA A 248 -18.07 12.00 8.02
CA ALA A 248 -18.98 11.41 7.03
C ALA A 248 -18.59 11.81 5.60
N LEU A 249 -18.30 13.10 5.38
CA LEU A 249 -17.82 13.61 4.08
C LEU A 249 -16.55 12.89 3.62
N LYS A 250 -15.56 12.74 4.50
CA LYS A 250 -14.32 12.03 4.16
C LYS A 250 -14.53 10.55 3.93
N ARG A 251 -15.36 9.89 4.74
CA ARG A 251 -15.74 8.49 4.54
C ARG A 251 -16.46 8.29 3.21
N SER A 252 -17.26 9.26 2.76
CA SER A 252 -17.97 9.18 1.47
C SER A 252 -17.01 9.06 0.27
N LEU A 253 -15.83 9.70 0.35
CA LEU A 253 -14.81 9.61 -0.70
C LEU A 253 -14.19 8.20 -0.78
N ASP A 254 -14.15 7.48 0.34
CA ASP A 254 -13.66 6.10 0.45
C ASP A 254 -14.67 5.04 -0.02
N MET A 255 -15.95 5.40 -0.19
CA MET A 255 -17.00 4.46 -0.67
C MET A 255 -16.72 3.93 -2.08
N ARG A 256 -15.83 4.57 -2.85
CA ARG A 256 -15.35 4.11 -4.17
C ARG A 256 -14.19 3.13 -4.10
N THR A 257 -13.55 2.99 -2.93
CA THR A 257 -12.29 2.26 -2.78
C THR A 257 -12.52 0.82 -2.37
N GLU A 258 -12.39 -0.12 -3.32
CA GLU A 258 -12.69 -1.55 -3.09
C GLU A 258 -11.84 -2.27 -2.02
N THR A 259 -10.79 -1.62 -1.53
CA THR A 259 -9.95 -2.06 -0.41
C THR A 259 -10.27 -1.36 0.91
N SER A 260 -11.26 -0.48 0.97
CA SER A 260 -11.72 0.21 2.19
C SER A 260 -12.90 -0.53 2.81
N HIS A 261 -13.04 -0.47 4.13
CA HIS A 261 -14.24 -0.94 4.82
C HIS A 261 -15.49 -0.13 4.46
N ALA A 262 -15.34 1.08 3.92
CA ALA A 262 -16.45 1.93 3.49
C ALA A 262 -16.97 1.60 2.07
N PHE A 263 -16.30 0.71 1.33
CA PHE A 263 -16.62 0.45 -0.08
C PHE A 263 -18.10 0.10 -0.32
N VAL A 264 -18.68 0.67 -1.37
CA VAL A 264 -20.04 0.40 -1.85
C VAL A 264 -20.00 -0.04 -3.32
N THR A 265 -19.62 0.88 -4.20
CA THR A 265 -19.56 0.68 -5.65
C THR A 265 -18.49 1.60 -6.24
N PRO A 266 -17.95 1.31 -7.43
CA PRO A 266 -17.03 2.20 -8.14
C PRO A 266 -17.65 3.59 -8.34
N ALA A 267 -16.81 4.63 -8.35
CA ALA A 267 -17.23 6.03 -8.51
C ALA A 267 -18.17 6.25 -9.73
N LEU A 268 -17.87 5.62 -10.87
CA LEU A 268 -18.68 5.74 -12.09
C LEU A 268 -20.10 5.15 -11.95
N LEU A 269 -20.33 4.30 -10.95
CA LEU A 269 -21.64 3.73 -10.65
C LEU A 269 -22.39 4.49 -9.54
N GLN A 270 -21.74 5.42 -8.84
CA GLN A 270 -22.37 6.22 -7.79
C GLN A 270 -23.13 7.43 -8.35
N LEU A 271 -22.70 7.94 -9.50
CA LEU A 271 -23.28 9.12 -10.15
C LEU A 271 -23.77 8.77 -11.56
N GLY A 272 -24.86 9.40 -11.99
CA GLY A 272 -25.45 9.21 -13.31
C GLY A 272 -24.70 9.96 -14.42
N GLY A 273 -24.86 9.49 -15.65
CA GLY A 273 -24.30 10.11 -16.86
C GLY A 273 -24.48 9.19 -18.08
N ALA A 274 -24.57 9.78 -19.28
CA ALA A 274 -24.76 9.03 -20.51
C ALA A 274 -23.48 8.27 -20.92
N ARG A 275 -22.31 8.90 -20.75
CA ARG A 275 -21.00 8.30 -21.01
C ARG A 275 -20.18 8.09 -19.74
N LEU A 276 -19.20 7.21 -19.79
CA LEU A 276 -18.23 7.02 -18.70
C LEU A 276 -17.42 8.29 -18.43
N ALA A 277 -17.08 9.04 -19.48
CA ALA A 277 -16.41 10.34 -19.34
C ALA A 277 -17.27 11.37 -18.57
N ASP A 278 -18.59 11.42 -18.85
CA ASP A 278 -19.51 12.32 -18.15
C ASP A 278 -19.60 11.96 -16.66
N ARG A 279 -19.66 10.65 -16.36
CA ARG A 279 -19.67 10.13 -14.98
C ARG A 279 -18.37 10.47 -14.24
N ALA A 280 -17.23 10.42 -14.93
CA ALA A 280 -15.94 10.84 -14.37
C ALA A 280 -15.93 12.34 -14.06
N SER A 281 -16.43 13.19 -14.97
CA SER A 281 -16.57 14.63 -14.71
C SER A 281 -17.54 14.93 -13.56
N ALA A 282 -18.66 14.20 -13.47
CA ALA A 282 -19.59 14.33 -12.35
C ALA A 282 -18.92 13.97 -11.02
N TRP A 283 -18.09 12.92 -10.99
CA TRP A 283 -17.32 12.55 -9.81
C TRP A 283 -16.30 13.62 -9.42
N ALA A 284 -15.57 14.18 -10.38
CA ALA A 284 -14.63 15.27 -10.12
C ALA A 284 -15.32 16.50 -9.50
N ASN A 285 -16.53 16.83 -9.96
CA ASN A 285 -17.34 17.90 -9.37
C ASN A 285 -17.80 17.57 -7.94
N GLN A 286 -18.21 16.33 -7.69
CA GLN A 286 -18.58 15.87 -6.34
C GLN A 286 -17.40 15.98 -5.37
N LEU A 287 -16.19 15.55 -5.81
CA LEU A 287 -14.97 15.69 -5.01
C LEU A 287 -14.69 17.14 -4.65
N ALA A 288 -14.71 18.05 -5.65
CA ALA A 288 -14.49 19.47 -5.40
C ALA A 288 -15.54 20.06 -4.45
N SER A 289 -16.79 19.60 -4.52
CA SER A 289 -17.84 20.00 -3.57
C SER A 289 -17.55 19.54 -2.15
N VAL A 290 -17.11 18.28 -1.97
CA VAL A 290 -16.74 17.73 -0.67
C VAL A 290 -15.53 18.46 -0.08
N GLU A 291 -14.50 18.74 -0.88
CA GLU A 291 -13.32 19.49 -0.45
C GLU A 291 -13.67 20.91 0.01
N ASN A 292 -14.54 21.60 -0.73
CA ASN A 292 -15.03 22.92 -0.36
C ASN A 292 -15.81 22.90 0.97
N GLU A 293 -16.65 21.87 1.18
CA GLU A 293 -17.40 21.73 2.42
C GLU A 293 -16.50 21.41 3.62
N LEU A 294 -15.51 20.53 3.43
CA LEU A 294 -14.48 20.26 4.44
C LEU A 294 -13.68 21.52 4.79
N ALA A 295 -13.38 22.38 3.82
CA ALA A 295 -12.70 23.66 4.06
C ALA A 295 -13.59 24.66 4.83
N LYS A 296 -14.91 24.66 4.63
CA LYS A 296 -15.84 25.44 5.47
C LYS A 296 -15.86 24.91 6.90
N ILE A 297 -16.06 23.60 7.08
CA ILE A 297 -16.10 22.97 8.40
C ILE A 297 -14.83 23.26 9.18
N ARG A 298 -13.64 23.15 8.55
CA ARG A 298 -12.37 23.51 9.19
C ARG A 298 -12.34 24.95 9.66
N ARG A 299 -12.74 25.90 8.81
CA ARG A 299 -12.81 27.32 9.20
C ARG A 299 -13.77 27.55 10.35
N GLU A 300 -14.94 26.91 10.35
CA GLU A 300 -15.91 27.04 11.45
C GLU A 300 -15.37 26.45 12.77
N ILE A 301 -14.71 25.29 12.71
CA ILE A 301 -14.00 24.72 13.86
C ILE A 301 -12.93 25.69 14.37
N ASP A 302 -12.14 26.28 13.46
CA ASP A 302 -11.08 27.23 13.81
C ASP A 302 -11.66 28.49 14.47
N GLU A 303 -12.73 29.09 13.93
CA GLU A 303 -13.40 30.26 14.53
C GLU A 303 -13.88 29.96 15.96
N ILE A 304 -14.55 28.83 16.16
CA ILE A 304 -15.01 28.41 17.50
C ILE A 304 -13.81 28.23 18.43
N CYS A 305 -12.75 27.56 17.96
CA CYS A 305 -11.56 27.32 18.79
C CYS A 305 -10.81 28.62 19.11
N PHE A 306 -10.63 29.54 18.16
CA PHE A 306 -10.00 30.84 18.43
C PHE A 306 -10.76 31.61 19.52
N ALA A 307 -12.09 31.60 19.49
CA ALA A 307 -12.91 32.20 20.53
C ALA A 307 -12.78 31.49 21.89
N LEU A 308 -12.75 30.15 21.90
CA LEU A 308 -12.59 29.36 23.13
C LEU A 308 -11.23 29.55 23.81
N TYR A 309 -10.17 29.78 23.03
CA TYR A 309 -8.84 30.11 23.54
C TYR A 309 -8.62 31.60 23.82
N ASP A 310 -9.59 32.46 23.48
CA ASP A 310 -9.45 33.93 23.55
C ASP A 310 -8.23 34.44 22.77
N ILE A 311 -7.99 33.87 21.57
CA ILE A 311 -6.87 34.24 20.69
C ILE A 311 -7.39 35.06 19.51
N ASP A 312 -6.94 36.31 19.41
CA ASP A 312 -7.35 37.23 18.36
C ASP A 312 -6.17 38.02 17.74
N GLY A 313 -6.52 39.03 16.92
CA GLY A 313 -5.60 40.10 16.55
C GLY A 313 -4.30 39.63 15.88
N LYS A 314 -3.17 39.93 16.51
CA LYS A 314 -1.82 39.60 15.99
C LYS A 314 -1.48 38.13 16.20
N ASP A 315 -1.90 37.53 17.30
CA ASP A 315 -1.55 36.15 17.63
C ASP A 315 -2.30 35.16 16.76
N ARG A 316 -3.59 35.44 16.47
CA ARG A 316 -4.35 34.71 15.47
C ARG A 316 -3.67 34.71 14.11
N ARG A 317 -3.30 35.89 13.59
CA ARG A 317 -2.59 36.00 12.30
C ARG A 317 -1.29 35.21 12.30
N ARG A 318 -0.50 35.25 13.37
CA ARG A 318 0.75 34.48 13.49
C ARG A 318 0.53 32.98 13.49
N ILE A 319 -0.56 32.49 14.08
CA ILE A 319 -0.91 31.06 14.04
C ILE A 319 -1.35 30.66 12.64
N GLU A 320 -2.19 31.46 11.98
CA GLU A 320 -2.69 31.21 10.62
C GLU A 320 -1.57 31.29 9.56
N GLU A 321 -0.66 32.26 9.68
CA GLU A 321 0.51 32.43 8.80
C GLU A 321 1.64 31.43 9.13
N GLY A 322 1.62 30.86 10.34
CA GLY A 322 2.70 30.06 10.90
C GLY A 322 3.85 30.92 11.45
N PHE A 323 4.72 30.31 12.28
CA PHE A 323 5.75 31.05 13.03
C PHE A 323 7.06 31.36 12.27
N GLY A 324 7.14 31.17 10.92
CA GLY A 324 8.32 31.41 10.06
C GLY A 324 9.52 30.44 10.30
N ALA A 325 10.29 29.97 9.32
CA ALA A 325 10.71 30.57 8.05
C ALA A 325 10.71 29.55 6.90
N ALA A 326 9.71 29.62 6.01
CA ALA A 326 9.63 28.78 4.82
C ALA A 326 10.89 28.94 3.93
N ALA A 327 11.84 28.00 4.00
CA ALA A 327 12.79 27.75 2.92
C ALA A 327 13.54 26.41 3.09
N ASN A 328 13.23 25.47 2.19
CA ASN A 328 14.13 24.41 1.74
C ASN A 328 14.72 23.50 2.83
N GLU A 329 13.95 22.49 3.24
CA GLU A 329 14.40 21.11 3.17
C GLU A 329 13.16 20.24 3.34
N ALA A 330 12.69 19.62 2.25
CA ALA A 330 11.78 18.49 2.36
C ALA A 330 12.52 17.43 3.20
N SER A 331 12.25 17.44 4.51
CA SER A 331 12.63 16.37 5.40
C SER A 331 12.13 15.09 4.76
N GLU A 332 13.04 14.15 4.57
CA GLU A 332 12.71 12.75 4.37
C GLU A 332 11.93 12.31 5.61
N LEU A 333 10.62 12.63 5.64
CA LEU A 333 9.65 11.82 6.34
C LEU A 333 9.93 10.38 5.94
N ASP A 334 9.60 9.43 6.82
CA ASP A 334 9.62 8.02 6.49
C ASP A 334 8.77 7.81 5.21
N ALA A 335 9.39 7.97 4.02
CA ALA A 335 8.83 7.76 2.68
C ALA A 335 8.30 6.32 2.55
N ASP A 336 8.74 5.53 3.51
CA ASP A 336 8.33 4.23 3.94
C ASP A 336 6.83 4.06 4.22
N GLU A 337 6.10 5.09 4.69
CA GLU A 337 4.68 4.98 5.10
C GLU A 337 3.72 5.94 4.36
N SER A 338 4.22 6.79 3.44
CA SER A 338 3.35 7.65 2.64
C SER A 338 2.73 6.91 1.44
N ASP A 339 1.77 6.01 1.69
CA ASP A 339 0.94 5.39 0.65
C ASP A 339 -0.16 6.34 0.10
N TYR A 340 0.08 7.65 0.20
CA TYR A 340 -0.82 8.66 -0.36
C TYR A 340 -0.73 8.58 -1.88
N VAL A 341 -1.72 7.92 -2.48
CA VAL A 341 -1.97 7.99 -3.91
C VAL A 341 -2.90 9.18 -4.11
N PRO A 342 -2.52 10.20 -4.91
CA PRO A 342 -3.41 11.30 -5.24
C PRO A 342 -4.75 10.77 -5.73
N GLU A 343 -5.83 11.50 -5.44
CA GLU A 343 -7.15 11.09 -5.90
C GLU A 343 -7.19 10.99 -7.42
N GLU A 344 -7.25 9.76 -7.92
CA GLU A 344 -7.40 9.50 -9.35
C GLU A 344 -8.84 9.87 -9.74
N VAL A 345 -8.99 11.04 -10.36
CA VAL A 345 -10.26 11.59 -10.88
C VAL A 345 -10.37 11.50 -12.41
N GLU A 346 -9.28 11.14 -13.08
CA GLU A 346 -9.27 10.92 -14.53
C GLU A 346 -10.14 9.71 -14.91
N ALA A 347 -10.73 9.76 -16.09
CA ALA A 347 -11.65 8.72 -16.54
C ALA A 347 -10.99 7.32 -16.60
N ALA A 348 -9.75 7.21 -17.09
CA ALA A 348 -9.08 5.92 -17.27
C ALA A 348 -8.89 5.13 -15.96
N PRO A 349 -8.33 5.69 -14.87
CA PRO A 349 -8.28 5.00 -13.57
C PRO A 349 -9.65 4.65 -12.97
N LEU A 350 -10.65 5.52 -13.16
CA LEU A 350 -12.02 5.26 -12.69
C LEU A 350 -12.67 4.09 -13.44
N VAL A 351 -12.42 3.98 -14.75
CA VAL A 351 -12.86 2.83 -15.55
C VAL A 351 -12.11 1.57 -15.14
N ALA A 352 -10.80 1.62 -14.92
CA ALA A 352 -10.03 0.48 -14.42
C ALA A 352 -10.56 -0.03 -13.07
N ALA A 353 -10.98 0.87 -12.17
CA ALA A 353 -11.63 0.50 -10.91
C ALA A 353 -13.00 -0.17 -11.13
N MET A 354 -13.79 0.32 -12.08
CA MET A 354 -15.07 -0.32 -12.46
C MET A 354 -14.86 -1.72 -13.05
N LEU A 355 -13.84 -1.90 -13.89
CA LEU A 355 -13.49 -3.21 -14.45
C LEU A 355 -12.98 -4.17 -13.35
N SER A 356 -12.15 -3.70 -12.41
CA SER A 356 -11.73 -4.49 -11.24
C SER A 356 -12.91 -4.94 -10.38
N TRP A 357 -13.85 -4.03 -10.14
CA TRP A 357 -15.09 -4.36 -9.45
C TRP A 357 -15.91 -5.40 -10.20
N SER A 358 -16.00 -5.33 -11.53
CA SER A 358 -16.70 -6.33 -12.33
C SER A 358 -16.06 -7.73 -12.16
N VAL A 359 -14.73 -7.82 -12.15
CA VAL A 359 -14.03 -9.08 -11.85
C VAL A 359 -14.36 -9.58 -10.44
N GLY A 360 -14.39 -8.68 -9.46
CA GLY A 360 -14.82 -9.01 -8.09
C GLY A 360 -16.26 -9.51 -8.03
N ALA A 361 -17.17 -8.95 -8.81
CA ALA A 361 -18.55 -9.42 -8.92
C ALA A 361 -18.64 -10.81 -9.57
N VAL A 362 -17.85 -11.10 -10.61
CA VAL A 362 -17.78 -12.44 -11.22
C VAL A 362 -17.27 -13.48 -10.21
N PHE A 363 -16.25 -13.14 -9.40
CA PHE A 363 -15.81 -14.02 -8.31
C PHE A 363 -16.81 -14.11 -7.15
N GLY A 364 -17.85 -13.29 -7.14
CA GLY A 364 -18.85 -13.26 -6.07
C GLY A 364 -18.41 -12.52 -4.81
N ARG A 365 -17.45 -11.62 -4.93
CA ARG A 365 -17.00 -10.75 -3.84
C ARG A 365 -17.91 -9.54 -3.65
N PHE A 366 -18.36 -8.93 -4.75
CA PHE A 366 -19.18 -7.71 -4.72
C PHE A 366 -20.63 -7.98 -5.13
N ASP A 367 -21.55 -7.23 -4.54
CA ASP A 367 -22.99 -7.36 -4.77
C ASP A 367 -23.45 -6.43 -5.89
N VAL A 368 -23.75 -7.00 -7.06
CA VAL A 368 -24.22 -6.25 -8.25
C VAL A 368 -25.58 -5.59 -8.02
N ARG A 369 -26.36 -6.07 -7.04
CA ARG A 369 -27.69 -5.52 -6.74
C ARG A 369 -27.64 -4.09 -6.19
N LEU A 370 -26.50 -3.66 -5.64
CA LEU A 370 -26.30 -2.27 -5.22
C LEU A 370 -26.23 -1.34 -6.44
N ALA A 371 -25.50 -1.74 -7.49
CA ALA A 371 -25.36 -0.96 -8.72
C ALA A 371 -26.66 -0.89 -9.54
N THR A 372 -27.53 -1.90 -9.41
CA THR A 372 -28.86 -1.92 -10.07
C THR A 372 -29.99 -1.33 -9.22
N GLY A 373 -29.70 -0.94 -7.96
CA GLY A 373 -30.69 -0.41 -7.01
C GLY A 373 -31.64 -1.45 -6.41
N VAL A 374 -31.47 -2.75 -6.73
CA VAL A 374 -32.26 -3.85 -6.17
C VAL A 374 -31.98 -4.05 -4.67
N ARG A 375 -30.74 -3.83 -4.23
CA ARG A 375 -30.34 -3.81 -2.82
C ARG A 375 -30.16 -2.37 -2.36
N GLN A 376 -30.77 -2.03 -1.22
CA GLN A 376 -30.57 -0.73 -0.58
C GLN A 376 -29.25 -0.70 0.18
N LEU A 377 -28.68 0.50 0.31
CA LEU A 377 -27.51 0.74 1.13
C LEU A 377 -27.83 0.47 2.61
N PRO A 378 -26.91 -0.17 3.36
CA PRO A 378 -27.04 -0.24 4.80
C PRO A 378 -26.95 1.15 5.42
N THR A 379 -27.46 1.30 6.64
CA THR A 379 -27.33 2.53 7.42
C THR A 379 -25.86 2.93 7.57
N GLU A 380 -25.60 4.23 7.50
CA GLU A 380 -24.26 4.76 7.72
C GLU A 380 -23.81 4.49 9.17
N PRO A 381 -22.60 3.96 9.39
CA PRO A 381 -22.07 3.75 10.74
C PRO A 381 -21.68 5.08 11.40
N GLU A 382 -21.66 5.10 12.73
CA GLU A 382 -21.13 6.21 13.51
C GLU A 382 -19.59 6.17 13.57
N PRO A 383 -18.90 7.30 13.86
CA PRO A 383 -17.45 7.43 13.75
C PRO A 383 -16.60 6.41 14.51
N PHE A 384 -17.12 5.87 15.61
CA PHE A 384 -16.41 4.95 16.50
C PHE A 384 -17.00 3.54 16.51
N ASP A 385 -18.00 3.26 15.67
CA ASP A 385 -18.55 1.92 15.52
C ASP A 385 -17.45 0.94 15.08
N PRO A 386 -17.48 -0.33 15.53
CA PRO A 386 -16.56 -1.34 15.06
C PRO A 386 -16.56 -1.47 13.53
N LEU A 387 -15.39 -1.71 12.95
CA LEU A 387 -15.28 -1.92 11.51
C LEU A 387 -16.03 -3.19 11.09
N PRO A 388 -16.75 -3.15 9.95
CA PRO A 388 -17.49 -4.31 9.48
C PRO A 388 -16.53 -5.38 8.94
N LEU A 389 -16.87 -6.66 9.13
CA LEU A 389 -16.10 -7.79 8.56
C LEU A 389 -16.07 -7.78 7.02
N CYS A 390 -17.11 -7.23 6.40
CA CYS A 390 -17.25 -7.07 4.97
C CYS A 390 -17.73 -5.65 4.69
N SER A 391 -17.15 -4.99 3.68
CA SER A 391 -17.60 -3.66 3.30
C SER A 391 -19.05 -3.71 2.77
N PRO A 392 -19.82 -2.61 2.87
CA PRO A 392 -21.20 -2.55 2.40
C PRO A 392 -21.43 -3.06 0.95
N GLY A 393 -20.44 -2.85 0.08
CA GLY A 393 -20.41 -3.27 -1.32
C GLY A 393 -20.21 -4.76 -1.56
N MET A 394 -19.81 -5.51 -0.53
CA MET A 394 -19.58 -6.95 -0.64
C MET A 394 -20.88 -7.74 -0.65
N LEU A 395 -20.84 -8.87 -1.33
CA LEU A 395 -21.90 -9.86 -1.29
C LEU A 395 -21.82 -10.58 0.04
N THR A 396 -22.85 -10.38 0.88
CA THR A 396 -22.90 -10.91 2.24
C THR A 396 -24.24 -11.59 2.54
N MET A 397 -24.24 -12.41 3.59
CA MET A 397 -25.43 -12.97 4.21
C MET A 397 -26.15 -11.89 5.02
N ARG A 398 -27.35 -12.22 5.55
CA ARG A 398 -28.12 -11.28 6.38
C ARG A 398 -27.40 -10.85 7.67
N ASP A 399 -26.46 -11.66 8.15
CA ASP A 399 -25.64 -11.40 9.33
C ASP A 399 -24.33 -10.65 9.03
N GLY A 400 -24.11 -10.24 7.77
CA GLY A 400 -22.90 -9.51 7.36
C GLY A 400 -21.69 -10.40 7.07
N GLN A 401 -21.82 -11.72 7.16
CA GLN A 401 -20.72 -12.64 6.82
C GLN A 401 -20.57 -12.80 5.31
N PRO A 402 -19.35 -13.12 4.81
CA PRO A 402 -19.14 -13.50 3.41
C PRO A 402 -20.05 -14.66 3.01
N VAL A 403 -20.49 -14.70 1.73
CA VAL A 403 -21.31 -15.80 1.23
C VAL A 403 -20.51 -16.80 0.39
N ASP A 404 -20.76 -18.08 0.66
CA ASP A 404 -20.23 -19.20 -0.14
C ASP A 404 -21.04 -19.42 -1.43
N ALA A 405 -22.29 -18.95 -1.48
CA ALA A 405 -23.16 -19.06 -2.63
C ALA A 405 -24.08 -17.83 -2.75
N PRO A 406 -24.35 -17.33 -3.96
CA PRO A 406 -25.28 -16.21 -4.13
C PRO A 406 -26.68 -16.57 -3.62
N PRO A 407 -27.50 -15.57 -3.24
CA PRO A 407 -28.91 -15.78 -2.97
C PRO A 407 -29.65 -16.32 -4.21
N PRO A 408 -30.83 -16.95 -4.05
CA PRO A 408 -31.68 -17.29 -5.18
C PRO A 408 -31.92 -16.08 -6.09
N ASP A 409 -32.00 -16.32 -7.39
CA ASP A 409 -32.24 -15.30 -8.42
C ASP A 409 -31.19 -14.20 -8.52
N TYR A 410 -29.97 -14.44 -8.02
CA TYR A 410 -28.85 -13.52 -8.21
C TYR A 410 -28.48 -13.43 -9.71
N PRO A 411 -28.30 -12.22 -10.26
CA PRO A 411 -28.24 -12.01 -11.71
C PRO A 411 -26.95 -12.50 -12.38
N VAL A 412 -25.92 -12.86 -11.60
CA VAL A 412 -24.61 -13.25 -12.10
C VAL A 412 -24.23 -14.63 -11.56
N GLU A 413 -23.77 -15.53 -12.42
CA GLU A 413 -23.27 -16.83 -11.98
C GLU A 413 -21.93 -16.69 -11.25
N ILE A 414 -21.82 -17.24 -10.04
CA ILE A 414 -20.61 -17.17 -9.20
C ILE A 414 -19.92 -18.54 -9.15
N PRO A 415 -18.61 -18.63 -9.45
CA PRO A 415 -17.84 -19.87 -9.32
C PRO A 415 -17.60 -20.19 -7.83
N ARG A 416 -18.19 -21.30 -7.36
CA ARG A 416 -18.02 -21.76 -5.97
C ARG A 416 -16.60 -22.21 -5.64
N ASP A 417 -15.85 -22.67 -6.64
CA ASP A 417 -14.44 -23.05 -6.51
C ASP A 417 -13.48 -21.86 -6.57
N GLY A 418 -13.98 -20.66 -6.88
CA GLY A 418 -13.16 -19.46 -7.04
C GLY A 418 -12.22 -19.51 -8.24
N ILE A 419 -12.53 -20.30 -9.28
CA ILE A 419 -11.69 -20.46 -10.47
C ILE A 419 -12.39 -19.88 -11.70
N LEU A 420 -11.69 -18.98 -12.39
CA LEU A 420 -12.04 -18.46 -13.72
C LEU A 420 -10.90 -18.74 -14.71
N VAL A 421 -11.16 -18.57 -16.00
CA VAL A 421 -10.16 -18.73 -17.06
C VAL A 421 -10.20 -17.56 -18.04
N ASP A 422 -9.11 -17.33 -18.75
CA ASP A 422 -9.10 -16.56 -19.98
C ASP A 422 -9.15 -17.57 -21.14
N ASP A 423 -10.38 -17.91 -21.56
CA ASP A 423 -10.65 -18.89 -22.61
C ASP A 423 -11.99 -18.60 -23.31
N VAL A 424 -11.90 -18.09 -24.54
CA VAL A 424 -13.07 -17.68 -25.32
C VAL A 424 -14.05 -18.84 -25.50
N GLY A 425 -15.31 -18.63 -25.11
CA GLY A 425 -16.38 -19.62 -25.22
C GLY A 425 -16.47 -20.60 -24.04
N HIS A 426 -15.58 -20.50 -23.05
CA HIS A 426 -15.70 -21.24 -21.81
C HIS A 426 -16.70 -20.54 -20.86
N ASP A 427 -17.53 -21.32 -20.13
CA ASP A 427 -18.55 -20.77 -19.22
C ASP A 427 -17.94 -19.89 -18.11
N ARG A 428 -16.73 -20.27 -17.68
CA ARG A 428 -15.90 -19.56 -16.67
C ARG A 428 -14.95 -18.51 -17.26
N ASP A 429 -15.19 -18.04 -18.47
CA ASP A 429 -14.37 -16.97 -19.07
C ASP A 429 -14.50 -15.65 -18.30
N LEU A 430 -13.37 -15.11 -17.84
CA LEU A 430 -13.32 -13.92 -16.98
C LEU A 430 -13.80 -12.67 -17.72
N ALA A 431 -13.36 -12.44 -18.96
CA ALA A 431 -13.74 -11.26 -19.73
C ALA A 431 -15.24 -11.27 -20.09
N ALA A 432 -15.77 -12.42 -20.52
CA ALA A 432 -17.19 -12.60 -20.78
C ALA A 432 -18.03 -12.48 -19.49
N GLY A 433 -17.53 -13.01 -18.36
CA GLY A 433 -18.15 -12.83 -17.05
C GLY A 433 -18.24 -11.36 -16.66
N SER A 434 -17.13 -10.62 -16.77
CA SER A 434 -17.07 -9.19 -16.47
C SER A 434 -18.02 -8.40 -17.37
N ARG A 435 -18.12 -8.78 -18.65
CA ARG A 435 -19.09 -8.21 -19.58
C ARG A 435 -20.52 -8.45 -19.13
N ARG A 436 -20.89 -9.67 -18.75
CA ARG A 436 -22.24 -9.99 -18.24
C ARG A 436 -22.60 -9.18 -16.99
N VAL A 437 -21.63 -8.92 -16.11
CA VAL A 437 -21.83 -8.01 -14.96
C VAL A 437 -22.19 -6.60 -15.45
N LEU A 438 -21.45 -6.07 -16.42
CA LEU A 438 -21.76 -4.75 -16.99
C LEU A 438 -23.08 -4.72 -17.76
N GLU A 439 -23.45 -5.80 -18.47
CA GLU A 439 -24.76 -5.96 -19.11
C GLU A 439 -25.89 -5.91 -18.08
N THR A 440 -25.69 -6.50 -16.91
CA THR A 440 -26.65 -6.44 -15.78
C THR A 440 -26.83 -5.00 -15.27
N VAL A 441 -25.78 -4.18 -15.28
CA VAL A 441 -25.80 -2.81 -14.74
C VAL A 441 -26.29 -1.79 -15.77
N PHE A 442 -25.84 -1.90 -17.01
CA PHE A 442 -26.07 -0.90 -18.07
C PHE A 442 -27.12 -1.31 -19.10
N GLY A 443 -27.59 -2.57 -19.09
CA GLY A 443 -28.61 -3.04 -20.02
C GLY A 443 -28.21 -2.83 -21.49
N GLU A 444 -29.09 -2.19 -22.25
CA GLU A 444 -28.90 -1.93 -23.69
C GLU A 444 -27.67 -1.07 -24.01
N ASP A 445 -27.21 -0.23 -23.06
CA ASP A 445 -26.05 0.64 -23.25
C ASP A 445 -24.71 -0.08 -23.08
N CYS A 446 -24.71 -1.36 -22.66
CA CYS A 446 -23.48 -2.07 -22.34
C CYS A 446 -22.47 -2.14 -23.50
N ASP A 447 -22.94 -2.26 -24.75
CA ASP A 447 -22.07 -2.27 -25.92
C ASP A 447 -21.29 -0.95 -26.10
N ALA A 448 -21.96 0.17 -25.87
CA ALA A 448 -21.34 1.48 -25.94
C ALA A 448 -20.36 1.68 -24.77
N VAL A 449 -20.77 1.28 -23.57
CA VAL A 449 -19.95 1.34 -22.34
C VAL A 449 -18.69 0.48 -22.47
N TRP A 450 -18.80 -0.75 -22.99
CA TRP A 450 -17.67 -1.65 -23.19
C TRP A 450 -16.63 -1.06 -24.16
N ARG A 451 -17.12 -0.48 -25.26
CA ARG A 451 -16.24 0.16 -26.27
C ARG A 451 -15.56 1.40 -25.72
N GLU A 452 -16.29 2.27 -25.04
CA GLU A 452 -15.74 3.46 -24.40
C GLU A 452 -14.73 3.11 -23.30
N ALA A 453 -15.02 2.07 -22.51
CA ALA A 453 -14.08 1.59 -21.50
C ALA A 453 -12.76 1.14 -22.14
N ALA A 454 -12.81 0.38 -23.25
CA ALA A 454 -11.62 -0.01 -24.01
C ALA A 454 -10.79 1.20 -24.45
N GLU A 455 -11.45 2.22 -25.03
CA GLU A 455 -10.81 3.45 -25.50
C GLU A 455 -10.11 4.24 -24.37
N LEU A 456 -10.69 4.22 -23.17
CA LEU A 456 -10.18 4.96 -22.02
C LEU A 456 -9.02 4.24 -21.33
N VAL A 457 -9.09 2.91 -21.12
CA VAL A 457 -8.06 2.18 -20.35
C VAL A 457 -6.92 1.64 -21.20
N ASP A 458 -7.10 1.51 -22.52
CA ASP A 458 -6.05 1.04 -23.41
C ASP A 458 -5.70 2.04 -24.51
N ALA A 459 -4.64 2.81 -24.26
CA ALA A 459 -4.09 3.76 -25.22
C ALA A 459 -3.57 3.11 -26.53
N GLN A 460 -3.45 1.78 -26.59
CA GLN A 460 -3.10 1.05 -27.81
C GLN A 460 -4.31 0.66 -28.66
N GLY A 461 -5.54 0.93 -28.21
CA GLY A 461 -6.77 0.66 -28.96
C GLY A 461 -7.10 -0.82 -29.14
N ARG A 462 -6.68 -1.69 -28.21
CA ARG A 462 -7.08 -3.11 -28.21
C ARG A 462 -8.42 -3.29 -27.48
N ASP A 463 -9.02 -4.46 -27.64
CA ASP A 463 -10.23 -4.83 -26.91
C ASP A 463 -9.94 -5.01 -25.42
N LEU A 464 -10.96 -4.87 -24.56
CA LEU A 464 -10.86 -5.02 -23.11
C LEU A 464 -10.37 -6.41 -22.69
N ARG A 465 -10.55 -7.45 -23.51
CA ARG A 465 -9.95 -8.76 -23.24
C ARG A 465 -8.44 -8.66 -23.09
N ASP A 466 -7.76 -7.97 -24.01
CA ASP A 466 -6.31 -7.81 -23.97
C ASP A 466 -5.88 -7.06 -22.70
N TRP A 467 -6.69 -6.11 -22.24
CA TRP A 467 -6.47 -5.43 -20.96
C TRP A 467 -6.57 -6.40 -19.77
N PHE A 468 -7.58 -7.28 -19.73
CA PHE A 468 -7.68 -8.32 -18.69
C PHE A 468 -6.49 -9.29 -18.71
N THR A 469 -6.04 -9.70 -19.90
CA THR A 469 -4.94 -10.66 -20.06
C THR A 469 -3.59 -10.06 -19.66
N GLN A 470 -3.30 -8.81 -20.05
CA GLN A 470 -1.95 -8.24 -19.98
C GLN A 470 -1.76 -7.17 -18.91
N SER A 471 -2.81 -6.39 -18.60
CA SER A 471 -2.68 -5.16 -17.80
C SER A 471 -3.39 -5.24 -16.45
N PHE A 472 -4.48 -6.00 -16.35
CA PHE A 472 -5.31 -6.05 -15.15
C PHE A 472 -4.56 -6.56 -13.92
N PHE A 473 -3.70 -7.58 -14.05
CA PHE A 473 -3.00 -8.12 -12.88
C PHE A 473 -2.00 -7.14 -12.25
N GLU A 474 -1.30 -6.33 -13.06
CA GLU A 474 -0.44 -5.24 -12.55
C GLU A 474 -1.29 -4.15 -11.86
N TYR A 475 -2.41 -3.75 -12.48
CA TYR A 475 -3.36 -2.83 -11.85
C TYR A 475 -3.85 -3.36 -10.50
N HIS A 476 -4.22 -4.64 -10.44
CA HIS A 476 -4.68 -5.31 -9.23
C HIS A 476 -3.60 -5.36 -8.16
N ILE A 477 -2.35 -5.71 -8.51
CA ILE A 477 -1.24 -5.68 -7.54
C ILE A 477 -1.07 -4.28 -6.96
N LYS A 478 -1.06 -3.22 -7.79
CA LYS A 478 -0.97 -1.83 -7.33
C LYS A 478 -2.12 -1.49 -6.38
N ARG A 479 -3.35 -1.88 -6.71
CA ARG A 479 -4.54 -1.55 -5.92
C ARG A 479 -4.58 -2.26 -4.56
N TYR A 480 -4.05 -3.48 -4.49
CA TYR A 480 -3.98 -4.31 -3.28
C TYR A 480 -2.61 -4.23 -2.60
N SER A 481 -1.94 -3.08 -2.74
CA SER A 481 -0.69 -2.78 -2.05
C SER A 481 -0.87 -1.61 -1.10
N LYS A 482 -0.63 -1.84 0.19
CA LYS A 482 -0.71 -0.85 1.27
C LYS A 482 0.33 -1.18 2.34
N SER A 483 0.89 -0.17 2.98
CA SER A 483 1.97 -0.25 3.97
C SER A 483 3.11 -1.16 3.50
N ARG A 484 3.52 -1.02 2.23
CA ARG A 484 4.51 -1.87 1.51
C ARG A 484 4.16 -3.35 1.41
N ARG A 485 3.01 -3.76 1.92
CA ARG A 485 2.50 -5.12 1.84
C ARG A 485 1.69 -5.23 0.55
N LYS A 486 2.15 -6.09 -0.34
CA LYS A 486 1.46 -6.43 -1.59
C LYS A 486 0.64 -7.68 -1.38
N ALA A 487 -0.68 -7.56 -1.51
CA ALA A 487 -1.61 -8.63 -1.21
C ALA A 487 -2.71 -8.76 -2.29
N PRO A 488 -2.35 -8.97 -3.58
CA PRO A 488 -3.34 -9.21 -4.63
C PRO A 488 -4.18 -10.45 -4.30
N ILE A 489 -5.50 -10.37 -4.48
CA ILE A 489 -6.40 -11.49 -4.19
C ILE A 489 -7.01 -12.18 -5.42
N TYR A 490 -6.68 -11.72 -6.62
CA TYR A 490 -7.03 -12.36 -7.89
C TYR A 490 -5.72 -12.78 -8.52
N TRP A 491 -5.44 -14.07 -8.54
CA TRP A 491 -4.14 -14.62 -8.91
C TRP A 491 -4.20 -15.16 -10.33
N GLN A 492 -3.44 -14.53 -11.23
CA GLN A 492 -3.31 -15.00 -12.60
C GLN A 492 -2.14 -15.99 -12.73
N LEU A 493 -2.46 -17.23 -13.08
CA LEU A 493 -1.51 -18.26 -13.47
C LEU A 493 -1.59 -18.42 -14.98
N ALA A 494 -0.51 -18.15 -15.70
CA ALA A 494 -0.55 -18.05 -17.16
C ALA A 494 0.49 -18.95 -17.87
N THR A 495 0.20 -19.30 -19.11
CA THR A 495 1.21 -19.80 -20.05
C THR A 495 2.26 -18.73 -20.35
N PRO A 496 3.48 -19.07 -20.82
CA PRO A 496 4.52 -18.10 -21.14
C PRO A 496 4.09 -16.97 -22.09
N SER A 497 3.24 -17.27 -23.08
CA SER A 497 2.68 -16.27 -23.98
C SER A 497 1.46 -15.52 -23.41
N SER A 498 0.93 -15.96 -22.26
CA SER A 498 -0.34 -15.50 -21.66
C SER A 498 -1.56 -15.72 -22.55
N SER A 499 -1.44 -16.59 -23.56
CA SER A 499 -2.55 -17.00 -24.43
C SER A 499 -3.62 -17.85 -23.72
N TYR A 500 -3.28 -18.40 -22.56
CA TYR A 500 -4.21 -19.05 -21.65
C TYR A 500 -3.82 -18.72 -20.21
N SER A 501 -4.80 -18.33 -19.41
CA SER A 501 -4.62 -18.05 -17.99
C SER A 501 -5.72 -18.67 -17.16
N VAL A 502 -5.38 -19.12 -15.97
CA VAL A 502 -6.32 -19.49 -14.91
C VAL A 502 -6.25 -18.42 -13.83
N TRP A 503 -7.40 -17.97 -13.36
CA TRP A 503 -7.53 -16.97 -12.32
C TRP A 503 -8.10 -17.58 -11.04
N LEU A 504 -7.39 -17.41 -9.94
CA LEU A 504 -7.79 -17.93 -8.64
C LEU A 504 -8.21 -16.79 -7.70
N TYR A 505 -9.33 -16.98 -7.01
CA TYR A 505 -9.74 -16.09 -5.93
C TYR A 505 -9.14 -16.54 -4.61
N TYR A 506 -8.14 -15.79 -4.14
CA TYR A 506 -7.34 -16.11 -2.94
C TYR A 506 -8.19 -16.50 -1.71
N PRO A 507 -9.25 -15.77 -1.33
CA PRO A 507 -10.13 -16.14 -0.21
C PRO A 507 -10.81 -17.50 -0.30
N ARG A 508 -10.91 -18.10 -1.50
CA ARG A 508 -11.56 -19.40 -1.72
C ARG A 508 -10.58 -20.52 -2.07
N ILE A 509 -9.27 -20.27 -2.01
CA ILE A 509 -8.29 -21.33 -2.25
C ILE A 509 -8.36 -22.38 -1.13
N THR A 510 -8.23 -23.64 -1.52
CA THR A 510 -8.22 -24.80 -0.63
C THR A 510 -7.09 -25.72 -1.04
N LYS A 511 -6.82 -26.76 -0.24
CA LYS A 511 -5.89 -27.84 -0.60
C LYS A 511 -6.22 -28.52 -1.95
N ASP A 512 -7.48 -28.47 -2.39
CA ASP A 512 -7.95 -29.13 -3.61
C ASP A 512 -7.90 -28.20 -4.84
N THR A 513 -7.62 -26.90 -4.67
CA THR A 513 -7.70 -25.91 -5.76
C THR A 513 -6.82 -26.29 -6.95
N LEU A 514 -5.54 -26.63 -6.74
CA LEU A 514 -4.66 -26.98 -7.85
C LEU A 514 -5.01 -28.32 -8.53
N TYR A 515 -5.63 -29.26 -7.80
CA TYR A 515 -6.17 -30.47 -8.40
C TYR A 515 -7.35 -30.16 -9.33
N ARG A 516 -8.24 -29.24 -8.95
CA ARG A 516 -9.33 -28.76 -9.81
C ARG A 516 -8.79 -28.04 -11.04
N VAL A 517 -7.84 -27.12 -10.85
CA VAL A 517 -7.15 -26.44 -11.96
C VAL A 517 -6.59 -27.46 -12.95
N LEU A 518 -5.92 -28.50 -12.46
CA LEU A 518 -5.34 -29.55 -13.29
C LEU A 518 -6.41 -30.36 -14.05
N ASN A 519 -7.40 -30.89 -13.34
CA ASN A 519 -8.32 -31.89 -13.85
C ASN A 519 -9.50 -31.32 -14.62
N ASP A 520 -10.01 -30.16 -14.18
CA ASP A 520 -11.28 -29.60 -14.66
C ASP A 520 -11.05 -28.51 -15.72
N TYR A 521 -9.87 -27.86 -15.72
CA TYR A 521 -9.57 -26.74 -16.62
C TYR A 521 -8.41 -27.04 -17.59
N VAL A 522 -7.21 -27.28 -17.06
CA VAL A 522 -6.00 -27.39 -17.88
C VAL A 522 -5.98 -28.66 -18.73
N THR A 523 -6.29 -29.82 -18.14
CA THR A 523 -6.28 -31.10 -18.87
C THR A 523 -7.34 -31.15 -19.97
N PRO A 524 -8.60 -30.73 -19.75
CA PRO A 524 -9.60 -30.64 -20.81
C PRO A 524 -9.20 -29.65 -21.91
N LYS A 525 -8.67 -28.48 -21.55
CA LYS A 525 -8.18 -27.49 -22.52
C LYS A 525 -7.07 -28.04 -23.40
N LEU A 526 -6.05 -28.66 -22.81
CA LEU A 526 -4.96 -29.29 -23.55
C LEU A 526 -5.49 -30.33 -24.56
N LYS A 527 -6.39 -31.22 -24.13
CA LYS A 527 -7.01 -32.22 -25.03
C LYS A 527 -7.84 -31.59 -26.15
N HIS A 528 -8.47 -30.45 -25.91
CA HIS A 528 -9.19 -29.70 -26.94
C HIS A 528 -8.21 -29.15 -27.98
N GLU A 529 -7.15 -28.47 -27.53
CA GLU A 529 -6.17 -27.85 -28.42
C GLU A 529 -5.30 -28.86 -29.18
N GLU A 530 -5.03 -30.03 -28.59
CA GLU A 530 -4.39 -31.16 -29.28
C GLU A 530 -5.25 -31.71 -30.42
N ARG A 531 -6.57 -31.84 -30.20
CA ARG A 531 -7.50 -32.26 -31.26
C ARG A 531 -7.59 -31.22 -32.36
N ARG A 532 -7.62 -29.93 -32.01
CA ARG A 532 -7.60 -28.83 -32.98
C ARG A 532 -6.33 -28.85 -33.83
N LEU A 533 -5.17 -29.07 -33.21
CA LEU A 533 -3.90 -29.22 -33.93
C LEU A 533 -3.93 -30.38 -34.92
N ILE A 534 -4.45 -31.55 -34.51
CA ILE A 534 -4.58 -32.70 -35.40
C ILE A 534 -5.49 -32.37 -36.59
N GLY A 535 -6.61 -31.67 -36.36
CA GLY A 535 -7.52 -31.21 -37.42
C GLY A 535 -6.83 -30.28 -38.43
N LEU A 536 -6.12 -29.26 -37.94
CA LEU A 536 -5.36 -28.33 -38.80
C LEU A 536 -4.31 -29.05 -39.66
N ILE A 537 -3.59 -30.02 -39.09
CA ILE A 537 -2.61 -30.83 -39.81
C ILE A 537 -3.29 -31.69 -40.90
N GLN A 538 -4.47 -32.24 -40.61
CA GLN A 538 -5.22 -33.04 -41.59
C GLN A 538 -5.76 -32.18 -42.74
N GLU A 539 -6.26 -30.98 -42.45
CA GLU A 539 -6.78 -30.02 -43.44
C GLU A 539 -5.69 -29.42 -44.34
N ALA A 540 -4.48 -29.21 -43.79
CA ALA A 540 -3.33 -28.70 -44.54
C ALA A 540 -2.85 -29.62 -45.67
N SER A 541 -3.19 -30.91 -45.65
CA SER A 541 -2.76 -31.93 -46.63
C SER A 541 -1.23 -31.97 -46.84
N SER A 542 -0.74 -32.58 -47.92
CA SER A 542 0.70 -32.75 -48.19
C SER A 542 1.43 -31.43 -48.52
N ASN A 543 0.72 -30.34 -48.81
CA ASN A 543 1.30 -29.08 -49.28
C ASN A 543 0.56 -27.86 -48.68
N PRO A 544 0.77 -27.55 -47.38
CA PRO A 544 0.12 -26.44 -46.70
C PRO A 544 0.41 -25.09 -47.38
N SER A 545 -0.60 -24.22 -47.41
CA SER A 545 -0.39 -22.81 -47.73
C SER A 545 0.49 -22.14 -46.66
N GLY A 546 1.08 -20.98 -46.98
CA GLY A 546 1.89 -20.22 -46.02
C GLY A 546 1.09 -19.81 -44.77
N ASP A 547 -0.22 -19.61 -44.90
CA ASP A 547 -1.10 -19.26 -43.78
C ASP A 547 -1.42 -20.47 -42.92
N GLN A 548 -1.74 -21.61 -43.54
CA GLN A 548 -1.96 -22.89 -42.85
C GLN A 548 -0.72 -23.34 -42.09
N HIS A 549 0.47 -23.18 -42.68
CA HIS A 549 1.72 -23.51 -42.00
C HIS A 549 1.95 -22.61 -40.77
N ARG A 550 1.69 -21.31 -40.88
CA ARG A 550 1.80 -20.38 -39.74
C ARG A 550 0.80 -20.72 -38.63
N GLU A 551 -0.43 -21.05 -38.98
CA GLU A 551 -1.47 -21.43 -38.02
C GLU A 551 -1.11 -22.72 -37.28
N ILE A 552 -0.64 -23.77 -37.99
CA ILE A 552 -0.17 -25.02 -37.39
C ILE A 552 0.97 -24.75 -36.42
N VAL A 553 1.99 -23.97 -36.82
CA VAL A 553 3.14 -23.66 -35.96
C VAL A 553 2.72 -22.89 -34.70
N ALA A 554 1.78 -21.94 -34.82
CA ALA A 554 1.24 -21.22 -33.68
C ALA A 554 0.49 -22.16 -32.73
N GLN A 555 -0.35 -23.05 -33.28
CA GLN A 555 -1.10 -24.04 -32.50
C GLN A 555 -0.18 -25.06 -31.82
N GLU A 556 0.86 -25.56 -32.50
CA GLU A 556 1.89 -26.43 -31.92
C GLU A 556 2.58 -25.77 -30.72
N SER A 557 2.99 -24.50 -30.87
CA SER A 557 3.59 -23.72 -29.78
C SER A 557 2.64 -23.58 -28.60
N PHE A 558 1.36 -23.32 -28.85
CA PHE A 558 0.36 -23.18 -27.79
C PHE A 558 0.13 -24.50 -27.03
N VAL A 559 0.02 -25.62 -27.74
CA VAL A 559 -0.08 -26.96 -27.14
C VAL A 559 1.15 -27.29 -26.29
N GLU A 560 2.36 -26.96 -26.76
CA GLU A 560 3.58 -27.14 -25.96
C GLU A 560 3.58 -26.29 -24.68
N GLU A 561 3.11 -25.04 -24.76
CA GLU A 561 2.98 -24.18 -23.58
C GLU A 561 1.97 -24.73 -22.58
N LEU A 562 0.81 -25.20 -23.04
CA LEU A 562 -0.21 -25.83 -22.20
C LEU A 562 0.28 -27.11 -21.54
N ARG A 563 1.05 -27.96 -22.25
CA ARG A 563 1.69 -29.14 -21.64
C ARG A 563 2.64 -28.76 -20.52
N ARG A 564 3.49 -27.75 -20.73
CA ARG A 564 4.41 -27.26 -19.67
C ARG A 564 3.65 -26.68 -18.49
N PHE A 565 2.56 -25.94 -18.74
CA PHE A 565 1.69 -25.41 -17.69
C PHE A 565 1.05 -26.54 -16.89
N GLN A 566 0.51 -27.56 -17.56
CA GLN A 566 -0.04 -28.77 -16.94
C GLN A 566 1.00 -29.48 -16.06
N ASP A 567 2.22 -29.71 -16.58
CA ASP A 567 3.30 -30.37 -15.85
C ASP A 567 3.68 -29.61 -14.56
N GLU A 568 3.73 -28.28 -14.61
CA GLU A 568 4.03 -27.46 -13.42
C GLU A 568 2.88 -27.49 -12.41
N VAL A 569 1.62 -27.39 -12.85
CA VAL A 569 0.46 -27.52 -11.94
C VAL A 569 0.43 -28.92 -11.30
N ALA A 570 0.72 -29.97 -12.07
CA ALA A 570 0.77 -31.34 -11.58
C ALA A 570 1.89 -31.57 -10.55
N ARG A 571 3.04 -30.88 -10.69
CA ARG A 571 4.11 -30.88 -9.68
C ARG A 571 3.68 -30.20 -8.38
N LEU A 572 2.90 -29.12 -8.48
CA LEU A 572 2.52 -28.29 -7.34
C LEU A 572 1.29 -28.83 -6.59
N ALA A 573 0.34 -29.49 -7.28
CA ALA A 573 -0.91 -29.93 -6.68
C ALA A 573 -0.74 -30.82 -5.42
N PRO A 574 0.19 -31.80 -5.37
CA PRO A 574 0.41 -32.59 -4.16
C PRO A 574 1.04 -31.82 -2.99
N LEU A 575 1.66 -30.66 -3.25
CA LEU A 575 2.29 -29.78 -2.26
C LEU A 575 1.34 -28.72 -1.70
N TRP A 576 0.18 -28.58 -2.34
CA TRP A 576 -0.68 -27.44 -2.14
C TRP A 576 -1.54 -27.60 -0.89
N ASN A 577 -1.20 -26.83 0.14
CA ASN A 577 -1.97 -26.74 1.37
C ASN A 577 -1.87 -25.33 1.96
N PRO A 578 -2.53 -24.34 1.34
CA PRO A 578 -2.41 -22.93 1.74
C PRO A 578 -3.07 -22.68 3.11
N ASN A 579 -2.53 -21.71 3.85
CA ASN A 579 -3.15 -21.16 5.05
C ASN A 579 -3.16 -19.63 4.93
N LEU A 580 -4.36 -19.02 4.91
CA LEU A 580 -4.49 -17.57 4.67
C LEU A 580 -3.79 -16.71 5.74
N ASN A 581 -3.60 -17.22 6.96
CA ASN A 581 -2.87 -16.53 8.02
C ASN A 581 -1.36 -16.40 7.71
N ASP A 582 -0.81 -17.22 6.80
CA ASP A 582 0.58 -17.08 6.35
C ASP A 582 0.78 -15.82 5.46
N GLY A 583 -0.31 -15.19 5.01
CA GLY A 583 -0.31 -14.01 4.14
C GLY A 583 -0.19 -14.33 2.66
N VAL A 584 -0.58 -13.38 1.81
CA VAL A 584 -0.70 -13.61 0.35
C VAL A 584 0.62 -14.01 -0.28
N ILE A 585 1.71 -13.31 0.01
CA ILE A 585 3.00 -13.55 -0.65
C ILE A 585 3.58 -14.95 -0.32
N ILE A 586 3.38 -15.44 0.91
CA ILE A 586 3.87 -16.76 1.33
C ILE A 586 3.05 -17.87 0.65
N ASN A 587 1.73 -17.73 0.61
CA ASN A 587 0.86 -18.69 -0.09
C ASN A 587 1.09 -18.70 -1.61
N PHE A 588 1.40 -17.54 -2.21
CA PHE A 588 1.63 -17.43 -3.66
C PHE A 588 3.07 -17.85 -4.05
N ALA A 589 4.03 -17.80 -3.12
CA ALA A 589 5.44 -18.07 -3.39
C ALA A 589 5.72 -19.40 -4.15
N PRO A 590 5.09 -20.55 -3.82
CA PRO A 590 5.33 -21.81 -4.55
C PRO A 590 4.98 -21.73 -6.05
N LEU A 591 4.04 -20.85 -6.43
CA LEU A 591 3.51 -20.75 -7.79
C LEU A 591 4.34 -19.85 -8.71
N TRP A 592 5.47 -19.30 -8.25
CA TRP A 592 6.25 -18.29 -8.98
C TRP A 592 6.60 -18.66 -10.43
N ARG A 593 6.70 -19.96 -10.76
CA ARG A 593 6.98 -20.47 -12.12
C ARG A 593 5.80 -20.30 -13.10
N LEU A 594 4.60 -20.11 -12.58
CA LEU A 594 3.33 -19.98 -13.33
C LEU A 594 2.93 -18.51 -13.55
N ILE A 595 3.83 -17.56 -13.30
CA ILE A 595 3.56 -16.12 -13.41
C ILE A 595 4.49 -15.45 -14.46
N PRO A 596 4.63 -16.00 -15.69
CA PRO A 596 5.57 -15.47 -16.69
C PRO A 596 5.19 -14.06 -17.20
N GLN A 597 3.91 -13.71 -17.12
CA GLN A 597 3.35 -12.44 -17.58
C GLN A 597 3.77 -11.24 -16.73
N HIS A 598 4.12 -11.46 -15.46
CA HIS A 598 4.43 -10.39 -14.52
C HIS A 598 5.78 -10.59 -13.82
N ARG A 599 6.86 -10.16 -14.50
CA ARG A 599 8.26 -10.42 -14.06
C ARG A 599 8.61 -9.87 -12.67
N THR A 600 8.08 -8.71 -12.27
CA THR A 600 8.38 -8.11 -10.96
C THR A 600 7.80 -8.95 -9.82
N TRP A 601 6.49 -9.22 -9.86
CA TRP A 601 5.81 -10.12 -8.93
C TRP A 601 6.39 -11.53 -8.92
N GLN A 602 6.72 -12.09 -10.09
CA GLN A 602 7.40 -13.38 -10.19
C GLN A 602 8.72 -13.41 -9.41
N LYS A 603 9.54 -12.36 -9.50
CA LYS A 603 10.81 -12.26 -8.74
C LYS A 603 10.56 -12.14 -7.24
N GLU A 604 9.54 -11.40 -6.82
CA GLU A 604 9.17 -11.27 -5.41
C GLU A 604 8.69 -12.61 -4.82
N CYS A 605 7.83 -13.34 -5.56
CA CYS A 605 7.40 -14.69 -5.20
C CYS A 605 8.58 -15.67 -5.15
N ALA A 606 9.46 -15.64 -6.15
CA ALA A 606 10.66 -16.50 -6.18
C ALA A 606 11.62 -16.19 -5.02
N GLY A 607 11.79 -14.92 -4.67
CA GLY A 607 12.58 -14.48 -3.51
C GLY A 607 11.98 -14.96 -2.19
N SER A 608 10.65 -14.83 -2.05
CA SER A 608 9.91 -15.30 -0.87
C SER A 608 9.97 -16.82 -0.75
N TRP A 609 9.84 -17.56 -1.86
CA TRP A 609 10.05 -19.01 -1.92
C TRP A 609 11.47 -19.41 -1.49
N GLY A 610 12.49 -18.65 -1.93
CA GLY A 610 13.87 -18.84 -1.51
C GLY A 610 14.06 -18.69 0.01
N LYS A 611 13.50 -17.65 0.61
CA LYS A 611 13.53 -17.42 2.06
C LYS A 611 12.76 -18.48 2.85
N LEU A 612 11.61 -18.93 2.34
CA LEU A 612 10.83 -20.03 2.90
C LEU A 612 11.64 -21.33 2.94
N ARG A 613 12.35 -21.64 1.85
CA ARG A 613 13.26 -22.80 1.77
C ARG A 613 14.45 -22.72 2.71
N GLN A 614 14.93 -21.52 3.03
CA GLN A 614 16.03 -21.28 3.97
C GLN A 614 15.59 -21.34 5.44
N GLY A 615 14.28 -21.39 5.70
CA GLY A 615 13.71 -21.46 7.05
C GLY A 615 13.53 -20.09 7.72
N ASN A 616 13.54 -19.00 6.93
CA ASN A 616 13.31 -17.64 7.44
C ASN A 616 11.84 -17.41 7.85
N TYR A 617 10.95 -18.26 7.37
CA TYR A 617 9.50 -18.18 7.60
C TYR A 617 8.99 -19.48 8.24
N ASP A 618 9.77 -20.08 9.14
CA ASP A 618 9.37 -21.33 9.81
C ASP A 618 8.17 -21.16 10.75
N TRP A 619 7.72 -19.93 10.99
CA TRP A 619 6.43 -19.64 11.63
C TRP A 619 5.23 -19.94 10.72
N ALA A 620 5.41 -19.92 9.40
CA ALA A 620 4.34 -20.14 8.44
C ALA A 620 3.92 -21.62 8.41
N HIS A 621 2.63 -21.89 8.31
CA HIS A 621 2.06 -23.24 8.26
C HIS A 621 2.53 -24.01 7.03
N ILE A 622 2.70 -23.32 5.90
CA ILE A 622 3.27 -23.93 4.69
C ILE A 622 4.71 -24.45 4.93
N ALA A 623 5.50 -23.80 5.80
CA ALA A 623 6.83 -24.27 6.14
C ALA A 623 6.77 -25.58 6.94
N MET A 624 5.87 -25.67 7.91
CA MET A 624 5.62 -26.89 8.68
C MET A 624 5.10 -28.03 7.79
N HIS A 625 4.25 -27.72 6.82
CA HIS A 625 3.74 -28.70 5.86
C HIS A 625 4.84 -29.29 4.97
N LEU A 626 5.76 -28.45 4.49
CA LEU A 626 6.79 -28.86 3.54
C LEU A 626 8.05 -29.43 4.20
N TRP A 627 8.43 -28.94 5.39
CA TRP A 627 9.66 -29.33 6.09
C TRP A 627 9.43 -29.59 7.59
N PRO A 628 8.56 -30.54 7.97
CA PRO A 628 8.30 -30.83 9.38
C PRO A 628 9.57 -31.24 10.14
N GLU A 629 10.50 -31.94 9.48
CA GLU A 629 11.80 -32.31 10.07
C GLU A 629 12.69 -31.12 10.45
N ARG A 630 12.44 -29.94 9.86
CA ARG A 630 13.14 -28.69 10.18
C ARG A 630 12.40 -27.89 11.22
N VAL A 631 11.07 -27.78 11.08
CA VAL A 631 10.26 -26.86 11.89
C VAL A 631 9.95 -27.44 13.28
N VAL A 632 9.63 -28.73 13.39
CA VAL A 632 9.29 -29.35 14.70
C VAL A 632 10.43 -29.22 15.71
N PRO A 633 11.71 -29.52 15.38
CA PRO A 633 12.81 -29.34 16.34
C PRO A 633 13.00 -27.88 16.77
N LYS A 634 12.70 -26.90 15.90
CA LYS A 634 12.78 -25.48 16.27
C LYS A 634 11.73 -25.08 17.30
N CYS A 635 10.56 -25.72 17.31
CA CYS A 635 9.52 -25.49 18.31
C CYS A 635 10.00 -25.84 19.73
N ALA A 636 10.97 -26.74 19.88
CA ALA A 636 11.54 -27.09 21.19
C ALA A 636 12.44 -26.00 21.78
N VAL A 637 12.94 -25.07 20.96
CA VAL A 637 13.87 -24.00 21.37
C VAL A 637 13.30 -22.59 21.18
N ASP A 638 12.23 -22.46 20.41
CA ASP A 638 11.50 -21.22 20.18
C ASP A 638 10.02 -21.43 20.48
N ARG A 639 9.56 -20.85 21.60
CA ARG A 639 8.18 -20.93 22.05
C ARG A 639 7.22 -20.27 21.06
N SER A 640 7.62 -19.17 20.41
CA SER A 640 6.76 -18.47 19.45
C SER A 640 6.46 -19.36 18.24
N LEU A 641 7.44 -20.15 17.79
CA LEU A 641 7.20 -21.17 16.76
C LEU A 641 6.33 -22.32 17.29
N ALA A 642 6.51 -22.73 18.55
CA ALA A 642 5.66 -23.76 19.14
C ALA A 642 4.19 -23.33 19.21
N VAL A 643 3.91 -22.08 19.55
CA VAL A 643 2.54 -21.51 19.55
C VAL A 643 1.96 -21.52 18.13
N ALA A 644 2.69 -20.96 17.16
CA ALA A 644 2.25 -20.89 15.76
C ALA A 644 1.84 -22.25 15.16
N HIS A 645 2.44 -23.34 15.65
CA HIS A 645 2.18 -24.70 15.16
C HIS A 645 1.37 -25.58 16.11
N GLY A 646 0.81 -25.03 17.19
CA GLY A 646 0.02 -25.78 18.17
C GLY A 646 0.82 -26.86 18.91
N LEU A 647 2.10 -26.62 19.14
CA LEU A 647 3.06 -27.51 19.80
C LEU A 647 3.58 -26.96 21.14
N GLU A 648 3.01 -25.86 21.63
CA GLU A 648 3.42 -25.23 22.88
C GLU A 648 3.30 -26.20 24.07
N ASP A 649 2.15 -26.83 24.29
CA ASP A 649 1.93 -27.75 25.42
C ASP A 649 2.86 -28.97 25.42
N VAL A 650 3.39 -29.32 24.24
CA VAL A 650 4.32 -30.43 24.05
C VAL A 650 5.74 -30.05 24.48
N PHE A 651 6.19 -28.86 24.08
CA PHE A 651 7.58 -28.43 24.25
C PHE A 651 7.79 -27.43 25.38
N TRP A 652 6.74 -26.84 25.93
CA TRP A 652 6.82 -25.75 26.89
C TRP A 652 5.82 -25.94 28.03
N TYR A 653 6.14 -25.38 29.19
CA TYR A 653 5.24 -25.29 30.32
C TYR A 653 5.44 -23.98 31.05
N GLU A 654 4.38 -23.49 31.65
CA GLU A 654 4.43 -22.36 32.57
C GLU A 654 4.75 -22.88 33.98
N ASP A 655 5.82 -22.36 34.59
CA ASP A 655 6.20 -22.67 35.96
C ASP A 655 5.33 -21.90 36.98
N ARG A 656 5.58 -22.12 38.27
CA ARG A 656 4.81 -21.48 39.35
C ARG A 656 4.97 -19.95 39.40
N ASP A 657 6.03 -19.42 38.80
CA ASP A 657 6.32 -17.99 38.75
C ASP A 657 5.76 -17.33 37.47
N ARG A 658 4.91 -18.03 36.71
CA ARG A 658 4.37 -17.59 35.42
C ARG A 658 5.45 -17.35 34.36
N LYS A 659 6.52 -18.15 34.41
CA LYS A 659 7.58 -18.13 33.41
C LYS A 659 7.52 -19.39 32.58
N TRP A 660 7.67 -19.20 31.28
CA TRP A 660 7.71 -20.30 30.33
C TRP A 660 9.08 -20.96 30.33
N GLN A 661 9.09 -22.28 30.49
CA GLN A 661 10.27 -23.11 30.50
C GLN A 661 10.17 -24.20 29.43
N PRO A 662 11.27 -24.55 28.76
CA PRO A 662 11.28 -25.68 27.84
C PRO A 662 11.08 -26.99 28.61
N ARG A 663 10.23 -27.87 28.09
CA ARG A 663 10.08 -29.26 28.54
C ARG A 663 11.23 -30.07 27.98
N HIS A 664 11.76 -30.99 28.80
CA HIS A 664 12.64 -32.03 28.28
C HIS A 664 11.79 -33.07 27.54
N VAL A 665 11.84 -33.04 26.21
CA VAL A 665 11.12 -33.97 25.34
C VAL A 665 12.11 -34.97 24.76
N GLU A 666 11.81 -36.27 24.88
CA GLU A 666 12.67 -37.31 24.32
C GLU A 666 12.71 -37.23 22.78
N GLN A 667 13.88 -37.52 22.21
CA GLN A 667 14.09 -37.50 20.76
C GLN A 667 13.08 -38.37 19.99
N ALA A 668 12.67 -39.51 20.55
CA ALA A 668 11.66 -40.38 19.96
C ALA A 668 10.29 -39.69 19.79
N THR A 669 9.92 -38.78 20.71
CA THR A 669 8.69 -37.99 20.61
C THR A 669 8.79 -36.95 19.50
N VAL A 670 9.95 -36.29 19.38
CA VAL A 670 10.22 -35.35 18.27
C VAL A 670 10.11 -36.06 16.91
N GLU A 671 10.73 -37.23 16.79
CA GLU A 671 10.67 -38.05 15.58
C GLU A 671 9.24 -38.51 15.24
N MET A 672 8.44 -38.86 16.26
CA MET A 672 7.03 -39.18 16.09
C MET A 672 6.23 -38.00 15.54
N LEU A 673 6.39 -36.80 16.12
CA LEU A 673 5.70 -35.58 15.67
C LEU A 673 6.06 -35.19 14.23
N VAL A 674 7.33 -35.37 13.85
CA VAL A 674 7.80 -35.19 12.47
C VAL A 674 7.17 -36.21 11.54
N LYS A 675 7.09 -37.47 11.96
CA LYS A 675 6.49 -38.56 11.16
C LYS A 675 5.00 -38.34 10.94
N GLU A 676 4.26 -37.91 11.96
CA GLU A 676 2.82 -37.59 11.86
C GLU A 676 2.53 -36.47 10.86
N ARG A 677 3.44 -35.51 10.72
CA ARG A 677 3.31 -34.35 9.82
C ARG A 677 3.96 -34.57 8.46
N THR A 678 4.68 -35.68 8.27
CA THR A 678 5.35 -36.00 7.01
C THR A 678 4.41 -36.76 6.08
N SER A 679 4.24 -36.26 4.86
CA SER A 679 3.63 -37.01 3.75
C SER A 679 4.69 -37.40 2.72
N ALA A 680 4.75 -38.70 2.36
CA ALA A 680 5.67 -39.18 1.34
C ALA A 680 5.37 -38.53 -0.03
N ALA A 681 4.09 -38.40 -0.39
CA ALA A 681 3.68 -37.74 -1.63
C ALA A 681 4.12 -36.28 -1.68
N VAL A 682 4.02 -35.55 -0.56
CA VAL A 682 4.52 -34.16 -0.44
C VAL A 682 6.04 -34.13 -0.60
N LYS A 683 6.78 -35.02 0.07
CA LYS A 683 8.24 -35.07 -0.05
C LYS A 683 8.72 -35.38 -1.47
N ASP A 684 8.09 -36.33 -2.14
CA ASP A 684 8.42 -36.70 -3.52
C ASP A 684 8.10 -35.58 -4.51
N ALA A 685 6.93 -34.94 -4.38
CA ALA A 685 6.55 -33.80 -5.19
C ALA A 685 7.47 -32.59 -4.94
N LEU A 686 7.90 -32.38 -3.69
CA LEU A 686 8.76 -31.26 -3.31
C LEU A 686 10.14 -31.46 -3.93
N LYS A 687 10.68 -32.68 -3.83
CA LYS A 687 11.91 -33.05 -4.49
C LYS A 687 11.81 -32.83 -6.01
N SER A 688 10.72 -33.29 -6.63
CA SER A 688 10.47 -33.08 -8.07
C SER A 688 10.45 -31.59 -8.44
N LEU A 689 9.76 -30.74 -7.66
CA LEU A 689 9.70 -29.29 -7.89
C LEU A 689 11.07 -28.61 -7.73
N LEU A 690 11.87 -29.05 -6.75
CA LEU A 690 13.19 -28.49 -6.47
C LEU A 690 14.24 -28.90 -7.50
N GLU A 691 14.14 -30.11 -8.04
CA GLU A 691 15.03 -30.64 -9.09
C GLU A 691 14.60 -30.19 -10.49
N ALA A 692 13.35 -29.75 -10.67
CA ALA A 692 12.86 -29.27 -11.96
C ALA A 692 13.68 -28.06 -12.44
N PRO A 693 14.12 -28.03 -13.72
CA PRO A 693 14.88 -26.92 -14.26
C PRO A 693 14.08 -25.63 -14.13
N ALA A 694 14.74 -24.52 -13.81
CA ALA A 694 14.06 -23.22 -13.76
C ALA A 694 13.37 -22.95 -15.11
N PRO A 695 12.15 -22.37 -15.11
CA PRO A 695 11.46 -22.05 -16.35
C PRO A 695 12.40 -21.24 -17.23
N GLY A 696 12.71 -21.78 -18.42
CA GLY A 696 13.69 -21.19 -19.31
C GLY A 696 13.26 -19.77 -19.67
N ILE A 697 13.99 -18.78 -19.16
CA ILE A 697 13.83 -17.38 -19.54
C ILE A 697 14.23 -17.28 -21.02
N GLY A 698 13.23 -17.40 -21.91
CA GLY A 698 13.28 -17.08 -23.33
C GLY A 698 14.64 -17.22 -24.02
N LYS A 699 15.09 -18.45 -24.27
CA LYS A 699 15.91 -18.74 -25.46
C LYS A 699 15.41 -20.03 -26.07
N ALA A 700 14.76 -19.90 -27.22
CA ALA A 700 14.44 -21.03 -28.09
C ALA A 700 15.68 -21.90 -28.26
N SER A 701 15.60 -23.14 -27.80
CA SER A 701 16.60 -24.17 -28.05
C SER A 701 16.60 -24.45 -29.56
N LYS A 702 17.52 -23.81 -30.30
CA LYS A 702 17.84 -24.24 -31.67
C LYS A 702 18.51 -25.61 -31.57
N ARG A 703 17.70 -26.66 -31.74
CA ARG A 703 18.20 -27.99 -32.13
C ARG A 703 19.06 -27.82 -33.39
N LYS A 704 20.36 -28.12 -33.28
CA LYS A 704 21.31 -28.16 -34.40
C LYS A 704 20.89 -29.28 -35.36
N ALA A 705 20.39 -28.91 -36.53
CA ALA A 705 20.37 -29.81 -37.68
C ALA A 705 21.78 -29.86 -38.29
N SER A 706 22.40 -31.04 -38.27
CA SER A 706 23.63 -31.35 -38.98
C SER A 706 23.41 -31.36 -40.48
N ARG A 707 24.20 -30.60 -41.25
CA ARG A 707 24.49 -30.91 -42.67
C ARG A 707 25.80 -30.26 -43.14
N GLY A 708 26.77 -31.14 -43.41
CA GLY A 708 27.72 -31.16 -44.53
C GLY A 708 28.37 -29.87 -45.04
N THR A 709 29.65 -29.72 -44.69
CA THR A 709 30.81 -29.44 -45.58
C THR A 709 30.64 -28.61 -46.86
N GLY A 710 31.35 -27.48 -46.90
CA GLY A 710 31.74 -26.79 -48.14
C GLY A 710 32.71 -25.65 -47.83
N ALA A 711 34.01 -25.89 -48.03
CA ALA A 711 35.09 -24.93 -47.80
C ALA A 711 35.17 -23.87 -48.92
N ARG A 712 35.40 -22.60 -48.56
CA ARG A 712 36.60 -21.80 -48.93
C ARG A 712 36.48 -20.30 -48.60
N ARG A 713 37.53 -19.83 -47.92
CA ARG A 713 38.30 -18.56 -48.04
C ARG A 713 37.55 -17.23 -48.27
N GLY A 714 37.89 -16.25 -47.41
CA GLY A 714 38.22 -14.90 -47.91
C GLY A 714 37.83 -13.73 -47.01
N GLN A 715 38.82 -13.19 -46.29
CA GLN A 715 39.07 -11.77 -46.00
C GLN A 715 38.10 -10.90 -45.16
N VAL A 716 38.62 -10.56 -43.98
CA VAL A 716 38.71 -9.25 -43.32
C VAL A 716 38.42 -8.03 -44.22
N ALA A 717 37.48 -7.17 -43.83
CA ALA A 717 37.75 -5.78 -43.40
C ALA A 717 36.48 -4.92 -43.33
N SER A 718 36.39 -4.21 -42.20
CA SER A 718 35.65 -3.00 -41.86
C SER A 718 35.23 -2.03 -42.99
N ARG A 719 34.07 -1.37 -42.81
CA ARG A 719 33.89 0.07 -42.51
C ARG A 719 32.62 0.68 -43.14
N THR A 720 31.88 1.37 -42.26
CA THR A 720 31.17 2.65 -42.43
C THR A 720 29.98 2.80 -43.39
N SER A 721 28.86 3.10 -42.73
CA SER A 721 27.66 3.78 -43.17
C SER A 721 27.87 5.23 -43.62
N SER A 722 27.07 5.69 -44.58
CA SER A 722 26.65 7.09 -44.71
C SER A 722 25.19 7.21 -45.18
N ALA A 723 24.43 7.94 -44.34
CA ALA A 723 23.25 8.78 -44.52
C ALA A 723 22.32 8.69 -45.77
N SER A 724 21.00 8.62 -45.52
CA SER A 724 20.04 9.75 -45.68
C SER A 724 18.63 9.31 -45.19
N ASN A 725 18.08 9.93 -44.14
CA ASN A 725 17.17 11.10 -44.12
C ASN A 725 15.74 10.85 -44.68
N ARG A 726 14.74 10.60 -43.81
CA ARG A 726 13.80 11.62 -43.29
C ARG A 726 12.53 11.02 -42.62
N THR A 727 12.36 11.39 -41.35
CA THR A 727 11.14 11.90 -40.67
C THR A 727 9.85 11.06 -40.57
N ALA A 728 9.47 10.67 -39.35
CA ALA A 728 8.14 10.90 -38.76
C ALA A 728 8.10 10.52 -37.26
N LEU A 729 7.40 11.34 -36.47
CA LEU A 729 7.20 11.35 -35.03
C LEU A 729 6.86 9.97 -34.40
N ARG A 730 7.48 9.66 -33.24
CA ARG A 730 6.98 8.66 -32.26
C ARG A 730 7.25 9.09 -30.82
N SER A 731 6.23 8.81 -30.01
CA SER A 731 5.96 9.15 -28.61
C SER A 731 6.84 8.43 -27.58
N GLU A 732 6.82 8.97 -26.36
CA GLU A 732 7.82 8.87 -25.31
C GLU A 732 7.84 7.52 -24.56
N THR A 733 8.95 6.79 -24.71
CA THR A 733 9.40 5.75 -23.78
C THR A 733 10.94 5.80 -23.75
N GLY A 734 11.55 5.88 -22.57
CA GLY A 734 12.98 5.57 -22.38
C GLY A 734 13.94 6.26 -23.35
N LEU A 735 13.77 7.56 -23.61
CA LEU A 735 14.71 8.33 -24.41
C LEU A 735 15.98 8.61 -23.60
N ALA A 736 17.13 8.25 -24.16
CA ALA A 736 18.38 8.88 -23.78
C ALA A 736 18.20 10.41 -23.83
N PRO A 737 18.75 11.16 -22.87
CA PRO A 737 18.59 12.60 -22.83
C PRO A 737 19.04 13.23 -24.15
N ASP A 738 18.28 14.21 -24.65
CA ASP A 738 18.58 14.92 -25.89
C ASP A 738 20.02 15.47 -25.88
N ALA A 739 20.69 15.44 -27.02
CA ALA A 739 22.06 15.93 -27.18
C ALA A 739 22.18 17.42 -26.83
N ASP A 740 21.12 18.20 -27.12
CA ASP A 740 21.05 19.62 -26.74
C ASP A 740 21.01 19.78 -25.21
N LEU A 741 20.22 18.95 -24.53
CA LEU A 741 20.11 18.93 -23.07
C LEU A 741 21.44 18.54 -22.40
N LEU A 742 22.14 17.54 -22.96
CA LEU A 742 23.46 17.13 -22.50
C LEU A 742 24.48 18.26 -22.68
N SER A 743 24.44 18.99 -23.79
CA SER A 743 25.33 20.13 -24.04
C SER A 743 25.06 21.29 -23.09
N LYS A 744 23.78 21.64 -22.90
CA LYS A 744 23.35 22.73 -22.00
C LYS A 744 23.76 22.46 -20.54
N VAL A 745 23.65 21.22 -20.09
CA VAL A 745 24.12 20.82 -18.75
C VAL A 745 25.64 20.89 -18.65
N LYS A 746 26.38 20.46 -19.68
CA LYS A 746 27.85 20.60 -19.73
C LYS A 746 28.29 22.07 -19.67
N GLU A 747 27.61 22.97 -20.38
CA GLU A 747 27.93 24.41 -20.38
C GLU A 747 27.74 25.04 -18.99
N VAL A 748 26.66 24.70 -18.29
CA VAL A 748 26.43 25.19 -16.92
C VAL A 748 27.46 24.65 -15.93
N ILE A 749 27.86 23.38 -16.11
CA ILE A 749 28.95 22.78 -15.33
C ILE A 749 30.29 23.48 -15.64
N ALA A 750 30.56 23.82 -16.91
CA ALA A 750 31.77 24.54 -17.34
C ALA A 750 31.84 25.96 -16.78
N ALA A 751 30.70 26.66 -16.70
CA ALA A 751 30.61 28.03 -16.24
C ALA A 751 30.89 28.16 -14.73
N ASN A 752 30.82 27.07 -13.96
CA ASN A 752 31.14 27.03 -12.54
C ASN A 752 32.53 26.43 -12.32
N GLY A 753 33.56 27.29 -12.23
CA GLY A 753 34.96 26.87 -12.04
C GLY A 753 35.20 26.00 -10.79
N GLU A 754 34.39 26.16 -9.73
CA GLU A 754 34.44 25.31 -8.52
C GLU A 754 33.55 24.06 -8.59
N GLY A 755 32.91 23.78 -9.73
CA GLY A 755 31.95 22.70 -9.92
C GLY A 755 30.51 23.11 -9.58
N ALA A 756 29.56 22.70 -10.43
CA ALA A 756 28.14 23.03 -10.25
C ALA A 756 27.44 22.03 -9.33
N SER A 757 26.57 22.51 -8.44
CA SER A 757 25.66 21.62 -7.70
C SER A 757 24.45 21.24 -8.57
N LYS A 758 23.72 20.20 -8.19
CA LYS A 758 22.43 19.84 -8.81
C LYS A 758 21.46 21.04 -8.84
N ALA A 759 21.42 21.83 -7.76
CA ALA A 759 20.52 22.98 -7.67
C ALA A 759 20.91 24.08 -8.67
N ASP A 760 22.21 24.33 -8.86
CA ASP A 760 22.70 25.31 -9.82
C ASP A 760 22.33 24.93 -11.25
N VAL A 761 22.48 23.64 -11.60
CA VAL A 761 22.14 23.15 -12.93
C VAL A 761 20.63 23.22 -13.19
N ILE A 762 19.80 22.77 -12.25
CA ILE A 762 18.33 22.83 -12.37
C ILE A 762 17.88 24.28 -12.54
N LYS A 763 18.40 25.20 -11.70
CA LYS A 763 18.06 26.62 -11.75
C LYS A 763 18.46 27.28 -13.08
N ALA A 764 19.64 26.97 -13.61
CA ALA A 764 20.14 27.60 -14.84
C ALA A 764 19.56 26.99 -16.12
N THR A 765 19.21 25.70 -16.12
CA THR A 765 18.73 25.00 -17.31
C THR A 765 17.20 24.89 -17.40
N GLY A 766 16.50 25.02 -16.27
CA GLY A 766 15.05 24.86 -16.16
C GLY A 766 14.57 23.40 -16.18
N ILE A 767 15.47 22.43 -16.07
CA ILE A 767 15.15 21.00 -16.14
C ILE A 767 14.58 20.49 -14.81
N THR A 768 13.74 19.47 -14.86
CA THR A 768 13.22 18.80 -13.66
C THR A 768 14.29 17.96 -12.95
N SER A 769 14.09 17.66 -11.67
CA SER A 769 14.97 16.75 -10.91
C SER A 769 15.07 15.36 -11.55
N GLY A 770 13.99 14.87 -12.18
CA GLY A 770 13.97 13.60 -12.90
C GLY A 770 14.85 13.63 -14.16
N GLN A 771 14.76 14.71 -14.95
CA GLN A 771 15.61 14.92 -16.12
C GLN A 771 17.09 15.03 -15.73
N TRP A 772 17.40 15.76 -14.65
CA TRP A 772 18.76 15.82 -14.11
C TRP A 772 19.33 14.43 -13.78
N SER A 773 18.58 13.58 -13.07
CA SER A 773 19.02 12.24 -12.69
C SER A 773 19.33 11.35 -13.90
N ILE A 774 18.61 11.53 -15.01
CA ILE A 774 18.86 10.82 -16.27
C ILE A 774 20.12 11.38 -16.94
N VAL A 775 20.20 12.70 -17.10
CA VAL A 775 21.31 13.40 -17.75
C VAL A 775 22.64 13.13 -17.06
N ILE A 776 22.73 13.33 -15.74
CA ILE A 776 23.99 13.21 -15.01
C ILE A 776 24.51 11.77 -14.99
N LYS A 777 23.60 10.78 -14.98
CA LYS A 777 23.97 9.37 -15.06
C LYS A 777 24.62 9.02 -16.40
N VAL A 778 24.16 9.63 -17.50
CA VAL A 778 24.77 9.48 -18.82
C VAL A 778 26.13 10.16 -18.87
N LEU A 779 26.25 11.39 -18.37
CA LEU A 779 27.51 12.16 -18.37
C LEU A 779 28.61 11.59 -17.47
N LEU A 780 28.22 10.93 -16.38
CA LEU A 780 29.16 10.17 -15.53
C LEU A 780 29.57 8.86 -16.19
N ALA A 781 28.65 8.18 -16.88
CA ALA A 781 28.92 6.91 -17.55
C ALA A 781 29.79 7.08 -18.81
N ASP A 782 29.65 8.20 -19.54
CA ASP A 782 30.48 8.53 -20.71
C ASP A 782 31.81 9.21 -20.34
N GLY A 783 32.01 9.52 -19.06
CA GLY A 783 33.23 10.13 -18.53
C GLY A 783 33.40 11.62 -18.86
N SER A 784 32.38 12.29 -19.39
CA SER A 784 32.42 13.73 -19.68
C SER A 784 32.38 14.59 -18.42
N VAL A 785 31.78 14.09 -17.35
CA VAL A 785 31.64 14.80 -16.07
C VAL A 785 32.18 13.92 -14.94
N THR A 786 32.85 14.53 -13.97
CA THR A 786 33.27 13.89 -12.72
C THR A 786 32.48 14.47 -11.55
N GLN A 787 32.20 13.62 -10.56
CA GLN A 787 31.52 14.00 -9.34
C GLN A 787 32.52 14.01 -8.18
N ILE A 788 32.53 15.11 -7.41
CA ILE A 788 33.32 15.25 -6.18
C ILE A 788 32.35 15.43 -5.00
N GLY A 789 32.45 14.56 -3.99
CA GLY A 789 31.60 14.55 -2.78
C GLY A 789 30.45 13.54 -2.82
N GLU A 790 29.97 13.13 -1.63
CA GLU A 790 28.89 12.16 -1.47
C GLU A 790 27.51 12.83 -1.41
N ARG A 791 26.53 12.28 -2.15
CA ARG A 791 25.07 12.51 -2.15
C ARG A 791 24.54 13.92 -1.80
N ARG A 792 24.77 14.47 -0.60
CA ARG A 792 24.45 15.86 -0.20
C ARG A 792 25.68 16.75 -0.38
N GLY A 793 25.61 17.72 -1.30
CA GLY A 793 26.69 18.67 -1.57
C GLY A 793 27.69 18.24 -2.66
N ALA A 794 27.36 17.21 -3.44
CA ALA A 794 28.18 16.80 -4.57
C ALA A 794 28.29 17.92 -5.62
N ARG A 795 29.52 18.23 -6.03
CA ARG A 795 29.83 19.15 -7.12
C ARG A 795 30.26 18.37 -8.36
N TYR A 796 29.78 18.83 -9.51
CA TYR A 796 30.01 18.20 -10.81
C TYR A 796 30.96 19.08 -11.62
N HIS A 797 31.98 18.45 -12.22
CA HIS A 797 33.03 19.11 -12.99
C HIS A 797 33.15 18.47 -14.36
N LEU A 798 33.55 19.21 -15.40
CA LEU A 798 33.89 18.61 -16.69
C LEU A 798 35.21 17.85 -16.59
N ALA A 799 35.24 16.62 -17.09
CA ALA A 799 36.46 15.85 -17.17
C ALA A 799 37.40 16.48 -18.21
N GLY A 800 38.56 16.98 -17.76
CA GLY A 800 39.60 17.57 -18.63
C GLY A 800 39.87 19.06 -18.42
N GLY A 801 39.19 19.74 -17.50
CA GLY A 801 39.59 21.07 -17.01
C GLY A 801 40.52 20.93 -15.80
N THR A 802 41.79 21.34 -15.93
CA THR A 802 42.69 21.53 -14.80
C THR A 802 42.08 22.48 -13.77
N THR A 803 42.18 22.07 -12.49
CA THR A 803 41.83 22.78 -11.25
C THR A 803 42.08 24.28 -11.26
#